data_AF-A0A6N8IM74-F1
#
_entry.id   AF-A0A6N8IM74-F1
#
_cell.length_a   1.000
_cell.length_b   1.000
_cell.length_c   1.000
_cell.angle_alpha   90.00
_cell.angle_beta   90.00
_cell.angle_gamma   90.00
#
_symmetry.space_group_name_H-M   'P 1'
#
loop_
_entity.id
_entity.type
_entity.pdbx_description
1 polymer ?
#
loop_
_entity_poly.entity_id
_entity_poly.type
_entity_poly.pdbx_seq_one_letter_code
_entity_poly.pdbx_strand_id
1 'polypeptide(L)'
;MSLKMSRRGFVKATAAATASTLLLGSQAATAFADDAAGAAGATASDDVKKIPSACRQCYGRCALFGHVKDGRVVKIEGNPDLFSEGTLCSRAFAIPQELYNPLRVRYPQKRVGEKGSGQWKRITWEEAYQEAADRFTKIGEEHGWHTIAHQYGTGRDMLQFQAINKLWLELGSTATFGVGNLCWVGSYFTSQRLYGDETQYTGWDGNNTNCILIWCRQERSRGYYDWLTVKRAQERGAKVICVDPRYTCTASKADLWLPIRPGSDMALVLAFINEIIHSDKCAEDFARFYTNAPFFIDEEGTGYQLRESMIKEGGNEELYPAWDEAHDQLIFWSGDWQNKQGVGGPKAFQWLDAEGNIVADAKPALSGSREINGKTYRTSWDILVEHVTPWTVERAAEFCELPEDKIREAIDIYIEASPSACFCRGQKVEFSINTSGISQAFTIMMALAGNFDSKGGQNIGREPATGYDSFMFDVVPNKEGRMGKRRLETAKNIKKLSVCQNTGYQQILVADDVTGELRETTQNSGGQVIYGQQGGFGAATTKAMAKGDPFQIHGYWQQTSEPILSIEGGREIVEGFKNLDFFVNVDIYMTPSGELADIILPAAHPNEVDRVEWAHSGHGYPTSHTYLIRQPFHEPLGESKDDMDICFEFAKYMDVDMYWKDKYEFFDYMVKGPETLPPQLSCASFEEFRERISVTGVEMATVKGAPKYETGFMRKTSDFRPGFNTMYRGNKMGTVYRFPGTKTPDGKVIPAHPQSDNGKMEMWSEDLLLYGNGPLPLYIEPPITPLARPDMLEDFPYTLITGGRSHAFFHTEYRNSPWMREVHMFPTVDINPATAAEHGIEQDDWVVIETYVDKIRQRANLTEAIKPGMIHVEHDWWFPEREATDDLHGAFDSNCNVLFENNGPYDPAVGTDNYGGLCRIYKAEEGAPANICMNEEDLKIFLPMSAEALASDSQENGVAQVTVKGGAK
;
A
#
# COMPACT_ATOMS: atom_id res chain seq x y z
N MET A 1 -2.15 -56.13 18.93
CA MET A 1 -3.50 -55.84 19.44
C MET A 1 -3.74 -54.35 19.29
N SER A 2 -4.67 -53.94 18.43
CA SER A 2 -5.06 -52.54 18.22
C SER A 2 -6.06 -52.14 19.30
N LEU A 3 -5.68 -51.20 20.18
CA LEU A 3 -6.58 -50.59 21.15
C LEU A 3 -7.35 -49.45 20.47
N LYS A 4 -8.63 -49.69 20.15
CA LYS A 4 -9.56 -48.62 19.75
C LYS A 4 -9.99 -47.84 20.99
N MET A 5 -9.34 -46.71 21.27
CA MET A 5 -9.89 -45.69 22.17
C MET A 5 -10.72 -44.68 21.38
N SER A 6 -11.90 -44.33 21.91
CA SER A 6 -12.74 -43.28 21.33
C SER A 6 -12.24 -41.88 21.73
N ARG A 7 -12.54 -40.85 20.91
CA ARG A 7 -12.16 -39.44 21.18
C ARG A 7 -12.63 -38.94 22.56
N ARG A 8 -13.74 -39.49 23.10
CA ARG A 8 -14.22 -39.22 24.46
C ARG A 8 -13.37 -39.88 25.56
N GLY A 9 -12.75 -41.02 25.28
CA GLY A 9 -11.83 -41.71 26.18
C GLY A 9 -10.50 -40.98 26.32
N PHE A 10 -10.02 -40.34 25.25
CA PHE A 10 -8.81 -39.51 25.27
C PHE A 10 -8.98 -38.26 26.15
N VAL A 11 -10.10 -37.54 26.00
CA VAL A 11 -10.40 -36.31 26.79
C VAL A 11 -10.56 -36.59 28.29
N LYS A 12 -11.10 -37.76 28.67
CA LYS A 12 -11.17 -38.15 30.08
C LYS A 12 -9.81 -38.53 30.67
N ALA A 13 -8.92 -39.10 29.87
CA ALA A 13 -7.57 -39.45 30.31
C ALA A 13 -6.69 -38.20 30.51
N THR A 14 -6.82 -37.18 29.66
CA THR A 14 -6.11 -35.90 29.84
C THR A 14 -6.62 -35.14 31.06
N ALA A 15 -7.93 -35.10 31.33
CA ALA A 15 -8.46 -34.44 32.53
C ALA A 15 -7.97 -35.06 33.86
N ALA A 16 -7.73 -36.38 33.89
CA ALA A 16 -7.17 -37.06 35.06
C ALA A 16 -5.65 -36.80 35.23
N ALA A 17 -4.92 -36.62 34.12
CA ALA A 17 -3.51 -36.25 34.15
C ALA A 17 -3.31 -34.80 34.67
N THR A 18 -4.20 -33.87 34.30
CA THR A 18 -4.15 -32.47 34.77
C THR A 18 -4.41 -32.32 36.27
N ALA A 19 -5.25 -33.19 36.86
CA ALA A 19 -5.49 -33.19 38.30
C ALA A 19 -4.28 -33.68 39.12
N SER A 20 -3.36 -34.43 38.50
CA SER A 20 -2.19 -35.00 39.16
C SER A 20 -0.99 -34.03 39.19
N THR A 21 -0.86 -33.15 38.19
CA THR A 21 0.17 -32.10 38.13
C THR A 21 -0.13 -30.90 39.03
N LEU A 22 -1.41 -30.65 39.35
CA LEU A 22 -1.82 -29.58 40.28
C LEU A 22 -1.37 -29.81 41.74
N LEU A 23 -1.08 -31.05 42.13
CA LEU A 23 -0.64 -31.39 43.49
C LEU A 23 0.89 -31.27 43.70
N LEU A 24 1.68 -31.15 42.63
CA LEU A 24 3.14 -30.94 42.72
C LEU A 24 3.56 -29.46 42.56
N GLY A 25 2.68 -28.60 42.04
CA GLY A 25 2.92 -27.15 41.92
C GLY A 25 2.78 -26.35 43.23
N SER A 26 2.30 -26.96 44.31
CA SER A 26 2.02 -26.27 45.57
C SER A 26 3.26 -25.99 46.44
N GLN A 27 4.40 -26.62 46.16
CA GLN A 27 5.65 -26.34 46.89
C GLN A 27 6.51 -25.24 46.23
N ALA A 28 6.43 -25.04 44.92
CA ALA A 28 7.15 -23.95 44.24
C ALA A 28 6.54 -22.56 44.50
N ALA A 29 5.25 -22.50 44.87
CA ALA A 29 4.55 -21.25 45.18
C ALA A 29 4.99 -20.58 46.50
N THR A 30 5.75 -21.27 47.35
CA THR A 30 6.22 -20.72 48.64
C THR A 30 7.55 -19.98 48.55
N ALA A 31 8.31 -20.14 47.46
CA ALA A 31 9.58 -19.42 47.26
C ALA A 31 9.42 -18.05 46.55
N PHE A 32 8.27 -17.80 45.92
CA PHE A 32 7.97 -16.52 45.25
C PHE A 32 7.23 -15.51 46.16
N ALA A 33 6.91 -15.89 47.40
CA ALA A 33 6.09 -15.07 48.29
C ALA A 33 6.88 -14.13 49.21
N ASP A 34 8.20 -14.33 49.37
CA ASP A 34 9.01 -13.56 50.33
C ASP A 34 9.65 -12.27 49.74
N ASP A 35 9.68 -12.08 48.43
CA ASP A 35 10.13 -10.82 47.80
C ASP A 35 9.03 -9.76 47.67
N ALA A 36 7.78 -10.08 48.06
CA ALA A 36 6.64 -9.17 47.97
C ALA A 36 6.43 -8.27 49.22
N ALA A 37 7.27 -8.37 50.25
CA ALA A 37 7.07 -7.67 51.52
C ALA A 37 7.81 -6.31 51.66
N GLY A 38 8.47 -5.82 50.60
CA GLY A 38 9.29 -4.59 50.64
C GLY A 38 8.69 -3.33 50.03
N ALA A 39 7.56 -3.39 49.33
CA ALA A 39 6.99 -2.26 48.59
C ALA A 39 5.69 -1.72 49.23
N ALA A 40 5.78 -1.25 50.48
CA ALA A 40 4.67 -0.56 51.13
C ALA A 40 4.73 0.94 50.81
N GLY A 41 4.09 1.35 49.72
CA GLY A 41 4.08 2.76 49.30
C GLY A 41 3.20 3.16 48.12
N ALA A 42 2.23 2.35 47.70
CA ALA A 42 1.11 2.79 46.85
C ALA A 42 -0.05 1.80 47.03
N THR A 43 -1.26 2.29 47.24
CA THR A 43 -2.46 1.46 47.40
C THR A 43 -2.76 0.70 46.09
N ALA A 44 -2.37 -0.57 46.01
CA ALA A 44 -2.75 -1.48 44.93
C ALA A 44 -4.27 -1.65 44.92
N SER A 45 -4.88 -1.49 43.75
CA SER A 45 -6.31 -1.65 43.55
C SER A 45 -6.56 -3.07 43.06
N ASP A 46 -7.40 -3.84 43.76
CA ASP A 46 -7.85 -5.16 43.27
C ASP A 46 -8.71 -5.08 42.00
N ASP A 47 -9.14 -3.88 41.60
CA ASP A 47 -9.98 -3.67 40.43
C ASP A 47 -9.17 -3.66 39.11
N VAL A 48 -9.45 -4.65 38.26
CA VAL A 48 -8.98 -4.68 36.87
C VAL A 48 -9.90 -3.82 36.02
N LYS A 49 -9.35 -2.79 35.36
CA LYS A 49 -10.09 -1.93 34.43
C LYS A 49 -10.07 -2.53 33.03
N LYS A 50 -11.24 -2.71 32.40
CA LYS A 50 -11.37 -3.15 31.02
C LYS A 50 -11.51 -1.93 30.11
N ILE A 51 -10.50 -1.65 29.30
CA ILE A 51 -10.42 -0.46 28.42
C ILE A 51 -10.67 -0.88 26.97
N PRO A 52 -11.69 -0.31 26.29
CA PRO A 52 -11.92 -0.52 24.87
C PRO A 52 -10.83 0.14 24.03
N SER A 53 -10.26 -0.58 23.07
CA SER A 53 -9.21 -0.05 22.21
C SER A 53 -9.15 -0.78 20.86
N ALA A 54 -8.17 -0.44 20.02
CA ALA A 54 -7.96 -1.10 18.74
C ALA A 54 -6.49 -1.54 18.58
N CYS A 55 -6.29 -2.66 17.91
CA CYS A 55 -4.99 -3.24 17.62
C CYS A 55 -4.30 -2.49 16.47
N ARG A 56 -3.06 -2.00 16.66
CA ARG A 56 -2.21 -1.50 15.56
C ARG A 56 -1.10 -2.45 15.12
N GLN A 57 -1.13 -3.70 15.54
CA GLN A 57 -0.04 -4.64 15.19
C GLN A 57 0.03 -5.01 13.68
N CYS A 58 -0.96 -4.57 12.91
CA CYS A 58 -0.94 -4.49 11.46
C CYS A 58 -1.87 -3.35 11.05
N TYR A 59 -2.10 -3.16 9.75
CA TYR A 59 -3.00 -2.12 9.30
C TYR A 59 -4.48 -2.40 9.60
N GLY A 60 -4.89 -3.63 9.95
CA GLY A 60 -6.30 -4.06 10.03
C GLY A 60 -7.17 -3.55 11.20
N ARG A 61 -6.60 -2.90 12.22
CA ARG A 61 -7.34 -2.23 13.33
C ARG A 61 -8.39 -3.10 14.05
N CYS A 62 -8.06 -4.36 14.36
CA CYS A 62 -9.00 -5.25 15.08
C CYS A 62 -9.38 -4.64 16.43
N ALA A 63 -10.68 -4.60 16.72
CA ALA A 63 -11.18 -4.09 17.99
C ALA A 63 -10.88 -5.07 19.14
N LEU A 64 -10.47 -4.51 20.28
CA LEU A 64 -10.04 -5.28 21.44
C LEU A 64 -10.32 -4.55 22.75
N PHE A 65 -10.06 -5.24 23.85
CA PHE A 65 -10.06 -4.73 25.20
C PHE A 65 -8.70 -5.00 25.84
N GLY A 66 -8.12 -3.97 26.46
CA GLY A 66 -7.00 -4.11 27.37
C GLY A 66 -7.49 -4.20 28.80
N HIS A 67 -7.04 -5.22 29.53
CA HIS A 67 -7.29 -5.36 30.95
C HIS A 67 -6.12 -4.75 31.70
N VAL A 68 -6.36 -3.66 32.42
CA VAL A 68 -5.35 -2.86 33.10
C VAL A 68 -5.47 -3.05 34.61
N LYS A 69 -4.39 -3.49 35.24
CA LYS A 69 -4.24 -3.62 36.69
C LYS A 69 -3.01 -2.83 37.13
N ASP A 70 -3.15 -2.02 38.17
CA ASP A 70 -2.06 -1.20 38.72
C ASP A 70 -1.31 -0.39 37.65
N GLY A 71 -2.05 0.19 36.70
CA GLY A 71 -1.51 1.00 35.60
C GLY A 71 -0.81 0.21 34.48
N ARG A 72 -0.89 -1.13 34.48
CA ARG A 72 -0.26 -2.00 33.48
C ARG A 72 -1.26 -2.90 32.79
N VAL A 73 -1.05 -3.14 31.50
CA VAL A 73 -1.83 -4.11 30.73
C VAL A 73 -1.41 -5.51 31.13
N VAL A 74 -2.36 -6.30 31.63
CA VAL A 74 -2.14 -7.69 32.04
C VAL A 74 -2.79 -8.71 31.10
N LYS A 75 -3.74 -8.29 30.26
CA LYS A 75 -4.40 -9.15 29.29
C LYS A 75 -4.98 -8.36 28.12
N ILE A 76 -4.90 -8.96 26.93
CA ILE A 76 -5.61 -8.52 25.72
C ILE A 76 -6.75 -9.50 25.43
N GLU A 77 -7.91 -8.98 25.06
CA GLU A 77 -9.11 -9.74 24.70
C GLU A 77 -9.75 -9.11 23.46
N GLY A 78 -10.18 -9.88 22.45
CA GLY A 78 -10.87 -9.30 21.29
C GLY A 78 -12.29 -8.84 21.62
N ASN A 79 -12.81 -7.88 20.86
CA ASN A 79 -14.20 -7.45 21.02
C ASN A 79 -15.17 -8.43 20.32
N PRO A 80 -16.04 -9.16 21.06
CA PRO A 80 -16.96 -10.14 20.48
C PRO A 80 -18.11 -9.52 19.68
N ASP A 81 -18.43 -8.25 19.92
CA ASP A 81 -19.60 -7.57 19.35
C ASP A 81 -19.33 -6.96 17.96
N LEU A 82 -18.13 -7.15 17.44
CA LEU A 82 -17.68 -6.62 16.15
C LEU A 82 -17.35 -7.74 15.17
N PHE A 83 -17.11 -7.38 13.91
CA PHE A 83 -16.97 -8.29 12.77
C PHE A 83 -15.93 -9.42 12.92
N SER A 84 -14.92 -9.25 13.79
CA SER A 84 -13.93 -10.29 14.11
C SER A 84 -14.43 -11.32 15.14
N GLU A 85 -15.60 -11.10 15.74
CA GLU A 85 -16.24 -11.95 16.76
C GLU A 85 -15.29 -12.32 17.90
N GLY A 86 -14.51 -11.32 18.36
CA GLY A 86 -13.53 -11.49 19.42
C GLY A 86 -12.22 -12.16 18.99
N THR A 87 -12.06 -12.52 17.71
CA THR A 87 -10.84 -13.18 17.24
C THR A 87 -9.73 -12.19 16.94
N LEU A 88 -8.52 -12.50 17.41
CA LEU A 88 -7.30 -11.73 17.20
C LEU A 88 -6.17 -12.63 16.70
N CYS A 89 -5.22 -12.06 15.95
CA CYS A 89 -4.00 -12.76 15.56
C CYS A 89 -2.95 -12.75 16.68
N SER A 90 -1.91 -13.58 16.55
CA SER A 90 -0.80 -13.67 17.53
C SER A 90 -0.22 -12.30 17.87
N ARG A 91 0.07 -11.46 16.87
CA ARG A 91 0.66 -10.13 17.09
C ARG A 91 -0.12 -9.28 18.10
N ALA A 92 -1.46 -9.34 18.12
CA ALA A 92 -2.27 -8.59 19.08
C ALA A 92 -2.00 -9.00 20.55
N PHE A 93 -1.69 -10.27 20.80
CA PHE A 93 -1.36 -10.74 22.14
C PHE A 93 0.07 -10.38 22.56
N ALA A 94 0.93 -9.96 21.62
CA ALA A 94 2.28 -9.46 21.90
C ALA A 94 2.30 -7.98 22.34
N ILE A 95 1.17 -7.26 22.31
CA ILE A 95 1.08 -5.84 22.72
C ILE A 95 1.75 -5.55 24.08
N PRO A 96 1.57 -6.36 25.15
CA PRO A 96 2.26 -6.13 26.42
C PRO A 96 3.79 -6.26 26.32
N GLN A 97 4.30 -7.10 25.41
CA GLN A 97 5.74 -7.23 25.20
C GLN A 97 6.33 -6.01 24.51
N GLU A 98 5.60 -5.41 23.57
CA GLU A 98 6.00 -4.18 22.91
C GLU A 98 5.94 -2.98 23.85
N LEU A 99 4.82 -2.80 24.57
CA LEU A 99 4.62 -1.66 25.48
C LEU A 99 5.77 -1.49 26.48
N TYR A 100 6.25 -2.61 27.03
CA TYR A 100 7.25 -2.64 28.10
C TYR A 100 8.62 -3.15 27.62
N ASN A 101 8.88 -3.15 26.32
CA ASN A 101 10.12 -3.63 25.74
C ASN A 101 11.32 -2.78 26.22
N PRO A 102 12.45 -3.41 26.65
CA PRO A 102 13.62 -2.68 27.13
C PRO A 102 14.29 -1.79 26.07
N LEU A 103 14.14 -2.12 24.78
CA LEU A 103 14.71 -1.35 23.68
C LEU A 103 13.90 -0.11 23.27
N ARG A 104 12.74 0.16 23.90
CA ARG A 104 11.95 1.34 23.54
C ARG A 104 12.71 2.64 23.82
N VAL A 105 12.73 3.53 22.84
CA VAL A 105 13.17 4.91 23.03
C VAL A 105 12.08 5.64 23.82
N ARG A 106 12.43 6.19 24.98
CA ARG A 106 11.48 6.85 25.89
C ARG A 106 11.75 8.32 26.14
N TYR A 107 12.90 8.82 25.70
CA TYR A 107 13.31 10.21 25.90
C TYR A 107 13.95 10.75 24.61
N PRO A 108 13.85 12.05 24.30
CA PRO A 108 14.59 12.64 23.19
C PRO A 108 16.09 12.40 23.33
N GLN A 109 16.75 11.99 22.25
CA GLN A 109 18.17 11.67 22.24
C GLN A 109 18.89 12.41 21.13
N LYS A 110 20.11 12.84 21.44
CA LYS A 110 21.04 13.46 20.50
C LYS A 110 22.27 12.58 20.32
N ARG A 111 22.70 12.42 19.08
CA ARG A 111 23.94 11.72 18.77
C ARG A 111 25.14 12.53 19.24
N VAL A 112 26.08 11.89 19.92
CA VAL A 112 27.33 12.52 20.40
C VAL A 112 28.60 11.96 19.75
N GLY A 113 28.48 10.89 18.96
CA GLY A 113 29.56 10.30 18.17
C GLY A 113 29.33 10.39 16.64
N GLU A 114 30.12 9.62 15.89
CA GLU A 114 29.95 9.45 14.44
C GLU A 114 28.61 8.77 14.10
N LYS A 115 28.05 9.03 12.90
CA LYS A 115 26.82 8.38 12.43
C LYS A 115 27.00 6.85 12.44
N GLY A 116 26.09 6.12 13.09
CA GLY A 116 26.16 4.67 13.25
C GLY A 116 27.06 4.17 14.39
N SER A 117 27.59 5.06 15.24
CA SER A 117 28.42 4.66 16.39
C SER A 117 27.64 4.17 17.61
N GLY A 118 26.30 4.31 17.63
CA GLY A 118 25.47 3.97 18.79
C GLY A 118 25.65 4.88 20.01
N GLN A 119 26.30 6.03 19.85
CA GLN A 119 26.61 6.94 20.97
C GLN A 119 25.59 8.07 21.09
N TRP A 120 24.77 8.01 22.13
CA TRP A 120 23.62 8.88 22.35
C TRP A 120 23.67 9.56 23.72
N LYS A 121 23.04 10.72 23.82
CA LYS A 121 22.80 11.41 25.08
C LYS A 121 21.37 11.91 25.13
N ARG A 122 20.69 11.74 26.27
CA ARG A 122 19.37 12.34 26.49
C ARG A 122 19.43 13.86 26.43
N ILE A 123 18.44 14.45 25.78
CA ILE A 123 18.18 15.90 25.72
C ILE A 123 16.72 16.16 26.08
N THR A 124 16.34 17.42 26.34
CA THR A 124 14.93 17.76 26.54
C THR A 124 14.19 17.91 25.21
N TRP A 125 12.85 17.86 25.25
CA TRP A 125 12.02 18.15 24.07
C TRP A 125 12.25 19.56 23.52
N GLU A 126 12.42 20.56 24.39
CA GLU A 126 12.68 21.94 23.98
C GLU A 126 14.04 22.06 23.27
N GLU A 127 15.08 21.42 23.80
CA GLU A 127 16.39 21.35 23.15
C GLU A 127 16.30 20.68 21.78
N ALA A 128 15.58 19.55 21.71
CA ALA A 128 15.42 18.78 20.47
C ALA A 128 14.68 19.57 19.39
N TYR A 129 13.55 20.19 19.74
CA TYR A 129 12.76 20.99 18.79
C TYR A 129 13.47 22.26 18.38
N GLN A 130 14.14 22.96 19.29
CA GLN A 130 14.86 24.18 18.95
C GLN A 130 16.03 23.87 18.02
N GLU A 131 16.82 22.84 18.33
CA GLU A 131 17.93 22.44 17.47
C GLU A 131 17.44 21.97 16.09
N ALA A 132 16.38 21.16 16.04
CA ALA A 132 15.78 20.76 14.77
C ALA A 132 15.29 21.97 13.97
N ALA A 133 14.61 22.91 14.62
CA ALA A 133 14.08 24.10 13.96
C ALA A 133 15.21 24.98 13.39
N ASP A 134 16.26 25.22 14.17
CA ASP A 134 17.41 26.01 13.75
C ASP A 134 18.14 25.35 12.56
N ARG A 135 18.36 24.04 12.63
CA ARG A 135 19.08 23.27 11.60
C ARG A 135 18.28 23.17 10.30
N PHE A 136 16.99 22.85 10.37
CA PHE A 136 16.14 22.81 9.17
C PHE A 136 15.92 24.19 8.57
N THR A 137 15.78 25.25 9.39
CA THR A 137 15.69 26.63 8.90
C THR A 137 16.95 27.01 8.15
N LYS A 138 18.13 26.72 8.72
CA LYS A 138 19.40 26.96 8.05
C LYS A 138 19.48 26.25 6.69
N ILE A 139 19.14 24.95 6.64
CA ILE A 139 19.13 24.20 5.37
C ILE A 139 18.13 24.81 4.38
N GLY A 140 16.92 25.12 4.84
CA GLY A 140 15.87 25.70 4.01
C GLY A 140 16.22 27.07 3.44
N GLU A 141 16.99 27.89 4.18
CA GLU A 141 17.47 29.21 3.76
C GLU A 141 18.72 29.14 2.86
N GLU A 142 19.67 28.24 3.14
CA GLU A 142 20.93 28.12 2.38
C GLU A 142 20.78 27.31 1.09
N HIS A 143 20.06 26.18 1.16
CA HIS A 143 19.94 25.21 0.06
C HIS A 143 18.54 25.19 -0.56
N GLY A 144 17.53 25.74 0.14
CA GLY A 144 16.14 25.74 -0.29
C GLY A 144 15.33 24.61 0.34
N TRP A 145 14.08 24.91 0.72
CA TRP A 145 13.18 23.99 1.43
C TRP A 145 12.87 22.68 0.69
N HIS A 146 13.00 22.65 -0.63
CA HIS A 146 12.85 21.44 -1.45
C HIS A 146 13.99 20.42 -1.27
N THR A 147 15.12 20.83 -0.68
CA THR A 147 16.27 19.96 -0.37
C THR A 147 16.14 19.25 0.98
N ILE A 148 15.02 19.47 1.68
CA ILE A 148 14.66 18.73 2.89
C ILE A 148 13.63 17.69 2.50
N ALA A 149 13.96 16.42 2.68
CA ALA A 149 13.08 15.29 2.41
C ALA A 149 12.32 14.88 3.68
N HIS A 150 11.12 14.34 3.52
CA HIS A 150 10.39 13.75 4.64
C HIS A 150 9.71 12.42 4.27
N GLN A 151 9.88 11.44 5.16
CA GLN A 151 9.34 10.09 5.04
C GLN A 151 8.29 9.79 6.09
N TYR A 152 7.29 8.99 5.68
CA TYR A 152 6.41 8.29 6.60
C TYR A 152 6.15 6.83 6.20
N GLY A 153 6.00 5.92 7.18
CA GLY A 153 5.68 4.51 6.91
C GLY A 153 4.18 4.26 6.71
N THR A 154 3.67 3.05 6.93
CA THR A 154 2.22 2.74 6.87
C THR A 154 1.43 3.35 8.04
N GLY A 155 2.04 4.33 8.73
CA GLY A 155 1.52 5.08 9.87
C GLY A 155 1.25 4.19 11.07
N ARG A 156 1.60 4.61 12.28
CA ARG A 156 0.96 4.02 13.48
C ARG A 156 -0.55 4.31 13.45
N ASP A 157 -0.95 5.34 12.69
CA ASP A 157 -2.31 5.58 12.23
C ASP A 157 -2.31 6.34 10.89
N MET A 158 -3.44 6.34 10.17
CA MET A 158 -3.56 7.04 8.88
C MET A 158 -3.68 8.58 9.04
N LEU A 159 -3.91 9.07 10.26
CA LEU A 159 -4.18 10.49 10.56
C LEU A 159 -2.90 11.29 10.74
N GLN A 160 -1.87 10.63 11.25
CA GLN A 160 -0.48 11.06 11.27
C GLN A 160 0.00 11.56 9.91
N PHE A 161 -0.41 10.91 8.81
CA PHE A 161 -0.09 11.34 7.44
C PHE A 161 -0.50 12.77 7.16
N GLN A 162 -1.65 13.20 7.70
CA GLN A 162 -2.13 14.57 7.50
C GLN A 162 -1.24 15.56 8.24
N ALA A 163 -0.88 15.26 9.49
CA ALA A 163 -0.05 16.14 10.30
C ALA A 163 1.36 16.32 9.69
N ILE A 164 2.05 15.22 9.37
CA ILE A 164 3.41 15.27 8.81
C ILE A 164 3.44 15.91 7.42
N ASN A 165 2.57 15.47 6.50
CA ASN A 165 2.56 16.01 5.13
C ASN A 165 2.18 17.48 5.15
N LYS A 166 1.17 17.88 5.95
CA LYS A 166 0.78 19.29 6.03
C LYS A 166 1.92 20.15 6.53
N LEU A 167 2.57 19.76 7.64
CA LEU A 167 3.71 20.48 8.20
C LEU A 167 4.79 20.72 7.14
N TRP A 168 5.28 19.65 6.52
CA TRP A 168 6.41 19.75 5.60
C TRP A 168 6.07 20.39 4.26
N LEU A 169 4.86 20.16 3.73
CA LEU A 169 4.39 20.86 2.54
C LEU A 169 4.24 22.36 2.78
N GLU A 170 3.75 22.80 3.95
CA GLU A 170 3.63 24.23 4.29
C GLU A 170 5.00 24.89 4.49
N LEU A 171 6.01 24.12 4.94
CA LEU A 171 7.41 24.56 4.97
C LEU A 171 8.04 24.72 3.58
N GLY A 172 7.45 24.12 2.54
CA GLY A 172 7.99 24.13 1.18
C GLY A 172 8.87 22.92 0.86
N SER A 173 8.83 21.86 1.67
CA SER A 173 9.41 20.57 1.28
C SER A 173 8.51 19.91 0.23
N THR A 174 9.12 19.40 -0.83
CA THR A 174 8.44 18.70 -1.93
C THR A 174 9.00 17.30 -2.17
N ALA A 175 10.05 16.93 -1.44
CA ALA A 175 10.61 15.58 -1.44
C ALA A 175 9.88 14.73 -0.39
N THR A 176 8.62 14.41 -0.68
CA THR A 176 7.75 13.57 0.15
C THR A 176 7.72 12.14 -0.36
N PHE A 177 7.86 11.17 0.53
CA PHE A 177 7.76 9.76 0.17
C PHE A 177 7.16 8.95 1.31
N GLY A 178 6.34 7.98 0.95
CA GLY A 178 5.64 7.12 1.87
C GLY A 178 5.44 5.73 1.27
N VAL A 179 4.76 4.88 2.02
CA VAL A 179 4.62 3.45 1.66
C VAL A 179 3.81 3.17 0.41
N GLY A 180 3.05 4.13 -0.11
CA GLY A 180 2.21 3.94 -1.29
C GLY A 180 2.98 3.40 -2.48
N ASN A 181 4.15 3.99 -2.74
CA ASN A 181 5.11 3.62 -3.81
C ASN A 181 5.44 2.13 -3.88
N LEU A 182 5.63 1.53 -2.71
CA LEU A 182 6.15 0.17 -2.54
C LEU A 182 5.00 -0.84 -2.40
N CYS A 183 3.75 -0.44 -2.62
CA CYS A 183 2.64 -1.20 -2.04
C CYS A 183 1.34 -1.23 -2.85
N TRP A 184 0.65 -0.09 -3.01
CA TRP A 184 -0.74 -0.06 -3.50
C TRP A 184 -1.04 1.12 -4.43
N VAL A 185 -0.09 2.04 -4.61
CA VAL A 185 -0.32 3.27 -5.39
C VAL A 185 -0.49 2.97 -6.87
N GLY A 186 0.10 1.89 -7.38
CA GLY A 186 -0.04 1.51 -8.79
C GLY A 186 -1.49 1.23 -9.15
N SER A 187 -2.17 0.35 -8.38
CA SER A 187 -3.59 0.14 -8.65
C SER A 187 -4.43 1.36 -8.38
N TYR A 188 -4.17 2.08 -7.28
CA TYR A 188 -4.94 3.26 -6.92
C TYR A 188 -4.84 4.36 -7.97
N PHE A 189 -3.63 4.61 -8.47
CA PHE A 189 -3.39 5.57 -9.51
C PHE A 189 -4.21 5.20 -10.74
N THR A 190 -4.01 3.99 -11.26
CA THR A 190 -4.69 3.50 -12.46
C THR A 190 -6.21 3.54 -12.28
N SER A 191 -6.72 3.00 -11.18
CA SER A 191 -8.16 2.90 -10.94
C SER A 191 -8.86 4.26 -10.83
N GLN A 192 -8.21 5.25 -10.20
CA GLN A 192 -8.70 6.63 -10.15
C GLN A 192 -8.76 7.27 -11.55
N ARG A 193 -7.89 6.87 -12.49
CA ARG A 193 -7.92 7.40 -13.88
C ARG A 193 -8.98 6.68 -14.68
N LEU A 194 -9.05 5.35 -14.57
CA LEU A 194 -9.96 4.55 -15.39
C LEU A 194 -11.43 4.71 -14.99
N TYR A 195 -11.75 4.88 -13.71
CA TYR A 195 -13.15 4.95 -13.26
C TYR A 195 -13.39 5.83 -12.03
N GLY A 196 -12.35 6.49 -11.52
CA GLY A 196 -12.50 7.48 -10.46
C GLY A 196 -12.53 6.93 -9.04
N ASP A 197 -12.23 5.66 -8.84
CA ASP A 197 -12.28 5.02 -7.52
C ASP A 197 -11.24 3.87 -7.37
N GLU A 198 -11.18 3.17 -6.25
CA GLU A 198 -10.29 2.02 -6.00
C GLU A 198 -11.12 0.81 -5.55
N THR A 199 -11.10 -0.28 -6.33
CA THR A 199 -11.90 -1.48 -6.03
C THR A 199 -11.11 -2.78 -6.07
N GLN A 200 -9.95 -2.79 -6.72
CA GLN A 200 -9.19 -4.02 -6.91
C GLN A 200 -8.53 -4.46 -5.60
N TYR A 201 -8.11 -3.50 -4.78
CA TYR A 201 -7.65 -3.70 -3.43
C TYR A 201 -8.89 -3.72 -2.52
N THR A 202 -9.59 -2.61 -2.30
CA THR A 202 -10.56 -2.54 -1.20
C THR A 202 -12.00 -3.01 -1.46
N GLY A 203 -12.39 -3.33 -2.70
CA GLY A 203 -13.79 -3.31 -3.13
C GLY A 203 -14.65 -4.57 -2.95
N TRP A 204 -14.12 -5.76 -2.69
CA TRP A 204 -14.93 -6.98 -2.88
C TRP A 204 -16.05 -7.23 -1.84
N ASP A 205 -17.19 -7.77 -2.29
CA ASP A 205 -18.34 -8.21 -1.47
C ASP A 205 -18.30 -9.71 -1.13
N GLY A 206 -17.42 -10.05 -0.19
CA GLY A 206 -17.22 -11.44 0.23
C GLY A 206 -18.40 -12.11 0.93
N ASN A 207 -19.39 -11.35 1.38
CA ASN A 207 -20.57 -11.89 2.06
C ASN A 207 -21.65 -12.38 1.12
N ASN A 208 -21.66 -11.93 -0.13
CA ASN A 208 -22.67 -12.31 -1.12
C ASN A 208 -22.08 -13.01 -2.35
N THR A 209 -20.75 -13.14 -2.43
CA THR A 209 -20.07 -13.72 -3.59
C THR A 209 -20.29 -15.23 -3.75
N ASN A 210 -20.24 -15.69 -5.00
CA ASN A 210 -20.24 -17.09 -5.44
C ASN A 210 -18.84 -17.56 -5.89
N CYS A 211 -17.90 -16.65 -6.11
CA CYS A 211 -16.51 -16.97 -6.44
C CYS A 211 -15.57 -15.88 -5.93
N ILE A 212 -14.44 -16.28 -5.31
CA ILE A 212 -13.37 -15.37 -4.93
C ILE A 212 -12.11 -15.76 -5.72
N LEU A 213 -11.69 -14.91 -6.65
CA LEU A 213 -10.42 -15.00 -7.35
C LEU A 213 -9.35 -14.23 -6.56
N ILE A 214 -8.49 -14.96 -5.84
CA ILE A 214 -7.42 -14.41 -5.01
C ILE A 214 -6.08 -14.52 -5.76
N TRP A 215 -5.45 -13.39 -6.06
CA TRP A 215 -4.25 -13.33 -6.90
C TRP A 215 -3.05 -12.78 -6.14
N CYS A 216 -2.06 -13.63 -5.86
CA CYS A 216 -0.81 -13.36 -5.12
C CYS A 216 -1.05 -12.67 -3.77
N ARG A 217 -2.17 -12.99 -3.10
CA ARG A 217 -2.61 -12.38 -1.83
C ARG A 217 -2.68 -13.42 -0.71
N GLN A 218 -2.10 -13.07 0.45
CA GLN A 218 -2.01 -13.92 1.63
C GLN A 218 -2.94 -13.44 2.77
N GLU A 219 -4.20 -13.84 2.72
CA GLU A 219 -5.26 -13.33 3.63
C GLU A 219 -4.93 -13.49 5.11
N ARG A 220 -4.31 -14.61 5.48
CA ARG A 220 -3.99 -14.91 6.88
C ARG A 220 -2.90 -13.99 7.47
N SER A 221 -2.16 -13.24 6.64
CA SER A 221 -1.09 -12.33 7.09
C SER A 221 -1.57 -10.87 7.29
N ARG A 222 -2.71 -10.49 6.68
CA ARG A 222 -3.22 -9.11 6.57
C ARG A 222 -4.23 -8.71 7.65
N GLY A 223 -5.06 -9.65 8.07
CA GLY A 223 -6.06 -9.44 9.12
C GLY A 223 -6.89 -10.70 9.25
N TYR A 224 -7.21 -11.12 10.47
CA TYR A 224 -7.90 -12.40 10.66
C TYR A 224 -9.30 -12.42 10.03
N TYR A 225 -9.93 -11.26 9.89
CA TYR A 225 -11.29 -11.16 9.36
C TYR A 225 -11.37 -11.44 7.84
N ASP A 226 -10.36 -11.07 7.02
CA ASP A 226 -10.33 -11.39 5.59
C ASP A 226 -10.48 -12.91 5.39
N TRP A 227 -9.76 -13.67 6.21
CA TRP A 227 -9.83 -15.12 6.24
C TRP A 227 -11.20 -15.63 6.70
N LEU A 228 -11.84 -14.99 7.68
CA LEU A 228 -13.22 -15.32 8.06
C LEU A 228 -14.19 -15.10 6.90
N THR A 229 -14.02 -14.04 6.11
CA THR A 229 -14.85 -13.76 4.95
C THR A 229 -14.71 -14.85 3.89
N VAL A 230 -13.49 -15.25 3.54
CA VAL A 230 -13.23 -16.37 2.60
C VAL A 230 -13.88 -17.65 3.11
N LYS A 231 -13.65 -18.01 4.38
CA LYS A 231 -14.23 -19.21 5.01
C LYS A 231 -15.75 -19.19 4.97
N ARG A 232 -16.39 -18.06 5.29
CA ARG A 232 -17.85 -17.90 5.25
C ARG A 232 -18.38 -18.03 3.82
N ALA A 233 -17.68 -17.48 2.84
CA ALA A 233 -18.06 -17.63 1.44
C ALA A 233 -18.05 -19.11 1.01
N GLN A 234 -16.99 -19.84 1.36
CA GLN A 234 -16.92 -21.28 1.08
C GLN A 234 -18.00 -22.08 1.82
N GLU A 235 -18.32 -21.74 3.08
CA GLU A 235 -19.42 -22.37 3.82
C GLU A 235 -20.80 -22.15 3.16
N ARG A 236 -20.96 -21.07 2.40
CA ARG A 236 -22.15 -20.83 1.56
C ARG A 236 -22.09 -21.50 0.18
N GLY A 237 -20.96 -22.11 -0.18
CA GLY A 237 -20.75 -22.79 -1.46
C GLY A 237 -19.97 -21.99 -2.50
N ALA A 238 -19.45 -20.81 -2.17
CA ALA A 238 -18.62 -20.04 -3.08
C ALA A 238 -17.29 -20.75 -3.39
N LYS A 239 -16.82 -20.65 -4.63
CA LYS A 239 -15.52 -21.19 -5.05
C LYS A 239 -14.39 -20.22 -4.76
N VAL A 240 -13.22 -20.74 -4.38
CA VAL A 240 -12.02 -19.93 -4.19
C VAL A 240 -10.95 -20.37 -5.17
N ILE A 241 -10.52 -19.47 -6.04
CA ILE A 241 -9.40 -19.66 -6.96
C ILE A 241 -8.20 -18.90 -6.38
N CYS A 242 -7.05 -19.55 -6.25
CA CYS A 242 -5.82 -18.91 -5.81
C CYS A 242 -4.77 -18.97 -6.94
N VAL A 243 -4.34 -17.80 -7.42
CA VAL A 243 -3.21 -17.68 -8.34
C VAL A 243 -2.01 -17.22 -7.52
N ASP A 244 -1.01 -18.08 -7.31
CA ASP A 244 0.18 -17.74 -6.52
C ASP A 244 1.31 -18.70 -6.90
N PRO A 245 2.55 -18.25 -7.14
CA PRO A 245 3.67 -19.15 -7.44
C PRO A 245 3.96 -20.16 -6.31
N ARG A 246 3.53 -19.88 -5.07
CA ARG A 246 3.72 -20.74 -3.90
C ARG A 246 2.42 -21.37 -3.43
N TYR A 247 2.51 -22.56 -2.85
CA TYR A 247 1.41 -23.19 -2.14
C TYR A 247 1.23 -22.56 -0.74
N THR A 248 0.69 -21.35 -0.72
CA THR A 248 0.53 -20.56 0.51
C THR A 248 -0.58 -21.09 1.42
N CYS A 249 -0.68 -20.53 2.63
CA CYS A 249 -1.84 -20.75 3.51
C CYS A 249 -3.18 -20.48 2.82
N THR A 250 -3.24 -19.48 1.92
CA THR A 250 -4.43 -19.20 1.09
C THR A 250 -4.66 -20.33 0.10
N ALA A 251 -3.63 -20.74 -0.65
CA ALA A 251 -3.72 -21.83 -1.63
C ALA A 251 -4.16 -23.16 -0.99
N SER A 252 -3.72 -23.44 0.24
CA SER A 252 -4.12 -24.64 1.01
C SER A 252 -5.62 -24.74 1.33
N LYS A 253 -6.36 -23.67 1.05
CA LYS A 253 -7.79 -23.51 1.32
C LYS A 253 -8.59 -23.21 0.07
N ALA A 254 -7.92 -22.95 -1.05
CA ALA A 254 -8.57 -22.72 -2.32
C ALA A 254 -9.16 -24.03 -2.88
N ASP A 255 -10.24 -23.90 -3.66
CA ASP A 255 -10.77 -25.00 -4.46
C ASP A 255 -9.85 -25.31 -5.65
N LEU A 256 -9.20 -24.27 -6.20
CA LEU A 256 -8.25 -24.38 -7.31
C LEU A 256 -7.04 -23.50 -7.03
N TRP A 257 -5.84 -24.04 -7.22
CA TRP A 257 -4.57 -23.31 -7.14
C TRP A 257 -3.84 -23.35 -8.47
N LEU A 258 -3.42 -22.18 -8.96
CA LEU A 258 -2.60 -21.99 -10.16
C LEU A 258 -1.18 -21.54 -9.74
N PRO A 259 -0.17 -22.44 -9.78
CA PRO A 259 1.22 -22.12 -9.45
C PRO A 259 1.92 -21.33 -10.56
N ILE A 260 1.47 -20.10 -10.79
CA ILE A 260 1.89 -19.27 -11.92
C ILE A 260 3.40 -19.00 -11.93
N ARG A 261 4.02 -18.93 -13.11
CA ARG A 261 5.39 -18.40 -13.26
C ARG A 261 5.44 -16.93 -12.82
N PRO A 262 6.30 -16.54 -11.87
CA PRO A 262 6.42 -15.14 -11.44
C PRO A 262 6.65 -14.19 -12.62
N GLY A 263 5.86 -13.11 -12.70
CA GLY A 263 5.97 -12.10 -13.76
C GLY A 263 5.16 -12.39 -15.02
N SER A 264 4.50 -13.54 -15.10
CA SER A 264 3.64 -13.91 -16.24
C SER A 264 2.15 -13.55 -16.05
N ASP A 265 1.80 -12.88 -14.96
CA ASP A 265 0.42 -12.59 -14.56
C ASP A 265 -0.40 -11.87 -15.64
N MET A 266 0.24 -10.97 -16.40
CA MET A 266 -0.39 -10.26 -17.51
C MET A 266 -0.89 -11.22 -18.60
N ALA A 267 -0.14 -12.29 -18.92
CA ALA A 267 -0.56 -13.26 -19.92
C ALA A 267 -1.83 -14.00 -19.50
N LEU A 268 -1.92 -14.37 -18.21
CA LEU A 268 -3.09 -15.07 -17.68
C LEU A 268 -4.32 -14.16 -17.66
N VAL A 269 -4.22 -12.91 -17.18
CA VAL A 269 -5.38 -12.00 -17.17
C VAL A 269 -5.86 -11.63 -18.58
N LEU A 270 -4.96 -11.52 -19.56
CA LEU A 270 -5.35 -11.29 -20.96
C LEU A 270 -6.13 -12.49 -21.53
N ALA A 271 -5.78 -13.73 -21.13
CA ALA A 271 -6.59 -14.90 -21.47
C ALA A 271 -7.96 -14.90 -20.79
N PHE A 272 -8.06 -14.48 -19.52
CA PHE A 272 -9.36 -14.27 -18.87
C PHE A 272 -10.22 -13.29 -19.66
N ILE A 273 -9.66 -12.14 -20.06
CA ILE A 273 -10.40 -11.12 -20.85
C ILE A 273 -10.83 -11.71 -22.20
N ASN A 274 -9.94 -12.41 -22.89
CA ASN A 274 -10.24 -13.04 -24.17
C ASN A 274 -11.42 -14.01 -24.06
N GLU A 275 -11.41 -14.92 -23.08
CA GLU A 275 -12.50 -15.88 -22.87
C GLU A 275 -13.81 -15.20 -22.43
N ILE A 276 -13.75 -14.17 -21.57
CA ILE A 276 -14.93 -13.38 -21.17
C ILE A 276 -15.59 -12.74 -22.38
N ILE A 277 -14.82 -12.07 -23.24
CA ILE A 277 -15.34 -11.37 -24.44
C ILE A 277 -16.05 -12.33 -25.39
N HIS A 278 -15.56 -13.56 -25.52
CA HIS A 278 -16.14 -14.57 -26.41
C HIS A 278 -17.22 -15.44 -25.73
N SER A 279 -17.53 -15.20 -24.46
CA SER A 279 -18.57 -15.90 -23.71
C SER A 279 -19.94 -15.25 -23.88
N ASP A 280 -21.01 -16.01 -23.60
CA ASP A 280 -22.39 -15.50 -23.52
C ASP A 280 -22.66 -14.62 -22.28
N LYS A 281 -21.65 -14.45 -21.41
CA LYS A 281 -21.69 -13.66 -20.19
C LYS A 281 -20.93 -12.33 -20.26
N CYS A 282 -20.35 -11.99 -21.41
CA CYS A 282 -19.76 -10.68 -21.61
C CYS A 282 -20.81 -9.59 -21.31
N ALA A 283 -20.46 -8.63 -20.44
CA ALA A 283 -21.32 -7.52 -20.07
C ALA A 283 -21.33 -6.44 -21.18
N GLU A 284 -21.82 -6.80 -22.36
CA GLU A 284 -21.84 -5.94 -23.54
C GLU A 284 -22.62 -4.65 -23.32
N ASP A 285 -23.76 -4.70 -22.63
CA ASP A 285 -24.53 -3.49 -22.31
C ASP A 285 -23.74 -2.55 -21.38
N PHE A 286 -23.00 -3.11 -20.42
CA PHE A 286 -22.12 -2.32 -19.57
C PHE A 286 -21.03 -1.65 -20.41
N ALA A 287 -20.34 -2.43 -21.25
CA ALA A 287 -19.32 -1.92 -22.17
C ALA A 287 -19.88 -0.79 -23.06
N ARG A 288 -21.07 -0.98 -23.61
CA ARG A 288 -21.71 -0.06 -24.56
C ARG A 288 -22.11 1.26 -23.92
N PHE A 289 -22.72 1.22 -22.75
CA PHE A 289 -23.36 2.41 -22.17
C PHE A 289 -22.53 3.09 -21.11
N TYR A 290 -21.58 2.39 -20.48
CA TYR A 290 -20.86 2.92 -19.31
C TYR A 290 -19.35 2.98 -19.49
N THR A 291 -18.82 2.54 -20.63
CA THR A 291 -17.41 2.63 -20.97
C THR A 291 -17.19 3.42 -22.26
N ASN A 292 -15.93 3.67 -22.61
CA ASN A 292 -15.56 4.25 -23.90
C ASN A 292 -15.38 3.23 -25.04
N ALA A 293 -15.82 1.97 -24.85
CA ALA A 293 -15.80 0.91 -25.87
C ALA A 293 -16.37 1.33 -27.24
N PRO A 294 -17.50 2.06 -27.33
CA PRO A 294 -18.08 2.47 -28.62
C PRO A 294 -17.36 3.62 -29.33
N PHE A 295 -16.45 4.33 -28.64
CA PHE A 295 -15.84 5.53 -29.21
C PHE A 295 -14.83 5.13 -30.29
N PHE A 296 -14.79 5.92 -31.36
CA PHE A 296 -13.79 5.75 -32.41
C PHE A 296 -12.40 6.17 -31.93
N ILE A 297 -11.35 5.49 -32.39
CA ILE A 297 -9.94 5.80 -32.09
C ILE A 297 -9.21 6.26 -33.35
N ASP A 298 -8.41 7.32 -33.22
CA ASP A 298 -7.51 7.84 -34.25
C ASP A 298 -6.16 7.10 -34.26
N GLU A 299 -6.19 5.78 -34.49
CA GLU A 299 -5.03 4.87 -34.35
C GLU A 299 -3.82 5.30 -35.17
N GLU A 300 -4.02 5.58 -36.46
CA GLU A 300 -2.94 5.99 -37.37
C GLU A 300 -2.44 7.41 -37.11
N GLY A 301 -3.23 8.23 -36.41
CA GLY A 301 -2.91 9.62 -36.09
C GLY A 301 -2.35 9.76 -34.68
N THR A 302 -3.13 10.35 -33.80
CA THR A 302 -2.75 10.71 -32.43
C THR A 302 -2.70 9.53 -31.46
N GLY A 303 -3.42 8.43 -31.73
CA GLY A 303 -3.67 7.35 -30.77
C GLY A 303 -4.74 7.70 -29.73
N TYR A 304 -5.40 8.84 -29.86
CA TYR A 304 -6.48 9.28 -28.99
C TYR A 304 -7.84 8.78 -29.48
N GLN A 305 -8.80 8.76 -28.57
CA GLN A 305 -10.21 8.73 -28.91
C GLN A 305 -10.49 9.91 -29.86
N LEU A 306 -11.25 9.66 -30.91
CA LEU A 306 -11.61 10.66 -31.90
C LEU A 306 -12.44 11.76 -31.21
N ARG A 307 -12.27 13.00 -31.65
CA ARG A 307 -13.11 14.14 -31.24
C ARG A 307 -13.75 14.76 -32.46
N GLU A 308 -14.86 15.48 -32.25
CA GLU A 308 -15.52 16.21 -33.33
C GLU A 308 -14.57 17.24 -33.98
N SER A 309 -13.74 17.93 -33.20
CA SER A 309 -12.71 18.85 -33.68
C SER A 309 -11.69 18.23 -34.64
N MET A 310 -11.46 16.92 -34.55
CA MET A 310 -10.52 16.19 -35.42
C MET A 310 -11.14 15.86 -36.79
N ILE A 311 -12.47 15.89 -36.89
CA ILE A 311 -13.20 15.58 -38.12
C ILE A 311 -13.89 16.80 -38.73
N LYS A 312 -13.98 17.95 -38.05
CA LYS A 312 -14.51 19.18 -38.66
C LYS A 312 -13.83 20.43 -38.11
N GLU A 313 -13.55 21.38 -39.00
CA GLU A 313 -13.00 22.68 -38.62
C GLU A 313 -13.98 23.41 -37.68
N GLY A 314 -13.50 23.88 -36.53
CA GLY A 314 -14.33 24.47 -35.49
C GLY A 314 -15.18 23.48 -34.68
N GLY A 315 -14.96 22.18 -34.83
CA GLY A 315 -15.61 21.14 -34.02
C GLY A 315 -15.19 21.15 -32.55
N ASN A 316 -15.96 20.48 -31.70
CA ASN A 316 -15.76 20.44 -30.26
C ASN A 316 -14.78 19.32 -29.82
N GLU A 317 -13.80 19.67 -28.98
CA GLU A 317 -12.82 18.75 -28.36
C GLU A 317 -13.42 17.86 -27.25
N GLU A 318 -14.65 18.14 -26.80
CA GLU A 318 -15.36 17.41 -25.74
C GLU A 318 -16.47 16.49 -26.27
N LEU A 319 -16.64 16.41 -27.59
CA LEU A 319 -17.61 15.54 -28.25
C LEU A 319 -16.95 14.32 -28.86
N TYR A 320 -17.39 13.14 -28.45
CA TYR A 320 -16.80 11.86 -28.81
C TYR A 320 -17.72 11.10 -29.79
N PRO A 321 -17.33 10.90 -31.05
CA PRO A 321 -18.17 10.26 -32.05
C PRO A 321 -18.27 8.74 -31.83
N ALA A 322 -19.47 8.22 -32.04
CA ALA A 322 -19.79 6.80 -32.15
C ALA A 322 -20.85 6.58 -33.24
N TRP A 323 -21.00 5.35 -33.72
CA TRP A 323 -22.10 5.00 -34.63
C TRP A 323 -23.33 4.60 -33.84
N ASP A 324 -24.51 5.07 -34.23
CA ASP A 324 -25.78 4.61 -33.69
C ASP A 324 -26.34 3.49 -34.58
N GLU A 325 -26.40 2.26 -34.07
CA GLU A 325 -26.94 1.13 -34.84
C GLU A 325 -28.48 1.12 -34.89
N ALA A 326 -29.17 1.87 -34.02
CA ALA A 326 -30.63 1.94 -34.04
C ALA A 326 -31.13 2.88 -35.15
N HIS A 327 -30.41 3.97 -35.41
CA HIS A 327 -30.80 5.01 -36.36
C HIS A 327 -29.90 5.07 -37.60
N ASP A 328 -28.83 4.27 -37.64
CA ASP A 328 -27.84 4.24 -38.71
C ASP A 328 -27.23 5.62 -39.02
N GLN A 329 -26.76 6.29 -37.97
CA GLN A 329 -26.20 7.64 -38.05
C GLN A 329 -24.98 7.84 -37.14
N LEU A 330 -24.21 8.89 -37.40
CA LEU A 330 -23.14 9.33 -36.51
C LEU A 330 -23.74 10.13 -35.34
N ILE A 331 -23.37 9.77 -34.12
CA ILE A 331 -23.76 10.45 -32.89
C ILE A 331 -22.53 10.85 -32.07
N PHE A 332 -22.70 11.81 -31.16
CA PHE A 332 -21.63 12.39 -30.36
C PHE A 332 -21.98 12.34 -28.88
N TRP A 333 -21.11 11.73 -28.08
CA TRP A 333 -21.23 11.75 -26.64
C TRP A 333 -20.75 13.09 -26.09
N SER A 334 -21.59 13.75 -25.29
CA SER A 334 -21.21 14.94 -24.53
C SER A 334 -20.90 14.59 -23.08
N GLY A 335 -19.66 14.87 -22.67
CA GLY A 335 -19.20 14.81 -21.27
C GLY A 335 -19.51 16.06 -20.45
N ASP A 336 -19.88 17.18 -21.08
CA ASP A 336 -20.12 18.47 -20.40
C ASP A 336 -21.45 18.48 -19.65
N TRP A 337 -21.49 17.81 -18.49
CA TRP A 337 -22.67 17.83 -17.64
C TRP A 337 -23.10 19.26 -17.26
N GLN A 338 -22.16 20.20 -17.06
CA GLN A 338 -22.53 21.53 -16.57
C GLN A 338 -23.12 22.40 -17.68
N ASN A 339 -23.05 21.91 -18.92
CA ASN A 339 -23.35 22.64 -20.12
C ASN A 339 -22.67 24.03 -20.09
N LYS A 340 -21.39 24.06 -19.72
CA LYS A 340 -20.58 25.29 -19.75
C LYS A 340 -20.43 25.81 -21.17
N GLN A 341 -20.46 24.91 -22.15
CA GLN A 341 -20.18 25.21 -23.56
C GLN A 341 -21.45 25.38 -24.41
N GLY A 342 -22.64 25.26 -23.83
CA GLY A 342 -23.90 25.38 -24.57
C GLY A 342 -24.30 24.11 -25.36
N VAL A 343 -23.65 22.98 -25.10
CA VAL A 343 -23.81 21.70 -25.82
C VAL A 343 -24.89 20.82 -25.17
N GLY A 344 -25.85 20.32 -25.94
CA GLY A 344 -26.73 19.20 -25.52
C GLY A 344 -27.84 19.50 -24.49
N GLY A 345 -28.29 20.75 -24.35
CA GLY A 345 -29.46 21.08 -23.49
C GLY A 345 -29.18 21.10 -21.97
N PRO A 346 -30.20 21.18 -21.09
CA PRO A 346 -30.00 21.39 -19.66
C PRO A 346 -29.39 20.16 -18.96
N LYS A 347 -28.10 20.27 -18.59
CA LYS A 347 -27.36 19.39 -17.68
C LYS A 347 -27.67 17.88 -17.73
N ALA A 348 -27.10 17.15 -18.69
CA ALA A 348 -26.92 15.70 -18.57
C ALA A 348 -25.84 15.15 -19.53
N PHE A 349 -25.30 13.98 -19.20
CA PHE A 349 -24.53 13.13 -20.12
C PHE A 349 -25.45 12.56 -21.20
N GLN A 350 -25.17 12.83 -22.47
CA GLN A 350 -26.13 12.56 -23.54
C GLN A 350 -25.45 12.26 -24.87
N TRP A 351 -26.16 11.49 -25.69
CA TRP A 351 -25.84 11.31 -27.10
C TRP A 351 -26.55 12.39 -27.92
N LEU A 352 -25.79 13.01 -28.82
CA LEU A 352 -26.24 14.09 -29.69
C LEU A 352 -26.14 13.66 -31.15
N ASP A 353 -27.06 14.12 -31.99
CA ASP A 353 -26.90 14.05 -33.45
C ASP A 353 -25.88 15.10 -33.96
N ALA A 354 -25.65 15.14 -35.26
CA ALA A 354 -24.71 16.09 -35.89
C ALA A 354 -25.14 17.57 -35.74
N GLU A 355 -26.43 17.81 -35.51
CA GLU A 355 -27.02 19.13 -35.26
C GLU A 355 -27.00 19.53 -33.77
N GLY A 356 -26.58 18.62 -32.87
CA GLY A 356 -26.51 18.85 -31.44
C GLY A 356 -27.82 18.58 -30.69
N ASN A 357 -28.80 17.91 -31.30
CA ASN A 357 -30.04 17.50 -30.65
C ASN A 357 -29.87 16.17 -29.91
N ILE A 358 -30.62 15.99 -28.83
CA ILE A 358 -30.58 14.81 -27.97
C ILE A 358 -31.17 13.59 -28.69
N VAL A 359 -30.43 12.49 -28.72
CA VAL A 359 -30.89 11.17 -29.20
C VAL A 359 -31.13 10.27 -27.99
N ALA A 360 -32.35 10.30 -27.45
CA ALA A 360 -32.67 9.67 -26.16
C ALA A 360 -32.63 8.14 -26.18
N ASP A 361 -32.87 7.52 -27.32
CA ASP A 361 -32.88 6.08 -27.57
C ASP A 361 -31.69 5.62 -28.42
N ALA A 362 -30.61 6.42 -28.43
CA ALA A 362 -29.36 6.08 -29.10
C ALA A 362 -28.86 4.70 -28.66
N LYS A 363 -28.42 3.90 -29.63
CA LYS A 363 -27.76 2.61 -29.41
C LYS A 363 -26.36 2.64 -30.02
N PRO A 364 -25.35 3.15 -29.30
CA PRO A 364 -23.98 3.19 -29.79
C PRO A 364 -23.49 1.79 -30.15
N ALA A 365 -22.96 1.60 -31.35
CA ALA A 365 -22.42 0.33 -31.81
C ALA A 365 -21.14 0.00 -31.04
N LEU A 366 -21.07 -1.19 -30.46
CA LEU A 366 -19.83 -1.68 -29.85
C LEU A 366 -18.76 -1.95 -30.90
N SER A 367 -19.12 -2.61 -32.00
CA SER A 367 -18.20 -3.02 -33.05
C SER A 367 -18.51 -2.33 -34.36
N GLY A 368 -17.47 -2.00 -35.12
CA GLY A 368 -17.53 -1.44 -36.45
C GLY A 368 -16.39 -0.47 -36.76
N SER A 369 -16.16 -0.28 -38.06
CA SER A 369 -15.31 0.78 -38.57
C SER A 369 -16.14 1.76 -39.41
N ARG A 370 -15.75 3.04 -39.44
CA ARG A 370 -16.36 4.05 -40.29
C ARG A 370 -15.30 4.88 -41.00
N GLU A 371 -15.55 5.15 -42.27
CA GLU A 371 -14.77 6.13 -43.01
C GLU A 371 -15.37 7.52 -42.76
N ILE A 372 -14.56 8.41 -42.19
CA ILE A 372 -14.92 9.81 -41.94
C ILE A 372 -13.84 10.67 -42.60
N ASN A 373 -14.23 11.55 -43.53
CA ASN A 373 -13.32 12.40 -44.30
C ASN A 373 -12.14 11.65 -44.96
N GLY A 374 -12.38 10.44 -45.47
CA GLY A 374 -11.36 9.63 -46.14
C GLY A 374 -10.37 8.92 -45.21
N LYS A 375 -10.61 8.94 -43.89
CA LYS A 375 -9.86 8.14 -42.91
C LYS A 375 -10.79 7.11 -42.26
N THR A 376 -10.31 5.89 -42.08
CA THR A 376 -11.05 4.83 -41.39
C THR A 376 -10.75 4.88 -39.89
N TYR A 377 -11.79 4.90 -39.08
CA TYR A 377 -11.72 4.83 -37.63
C TYR A 377 -12.44 3.59 -37.13
N ARG A 378 -11.86 2.90 -36.14
CA ARG A 378 -12.42 1.72 -35.51
C ARG A 378 -12.84 2.03 -34.08
N THR A 379 -13.82 1.29 -33.59
CA THR A 379 -14.22 1.37 -32.18
C THR A 379 -13.08 0.92 -31.27
N SER A 380 -12.98 1.48 -30.07
CA SER A 380 -12.01 1.01 -29.08
C SER A 380 -12.26 -0.44 -28.66
N TRP A 381 -13.51 -0.90 -28.73
CA TRP A 381 -13.90 -2.30 -28.59
C TRP A 381 -13.21 -3.22 -29.61
N ASP A 382 -13.30 -2.93 -30.92
CA ASP A 382 -12.69 -3.79 -31.94
C ASP A 382 -11.18 -3.90 -31.74
N ILE A 383 -10.54 -2.81 -31.35
CA ILE A 383 -9.11 -2.78 -31.08
C ILE A 383 -8.78 -3.60 -29.82
N LEU A 384 -9.60 -3.52 -28.77
CA LEU A 384 -9.45 -4.36 -27.58
C LEU A 384 -9.62 -5.84 -27.92
N VAL A 385 -10.64 -6.21 -28.70
CA VAL A 385 -10.88 -7.59 -29.14
C VAL A 385 -9.68 -8.10 -29.92
N GLU A 386 -9.21 -7.35 -30.92
CA GLU A 386 -7.99 -7.70 -31.68
C GLU A 386 -6.78 -7.86 -30.76
N HIS A 387 -6.62 -6.97 -29.78
CA HIS A 387 -5.49 -6.96 -28.85
C HIS A 387 -5.47 -8.20 -27.93
N VAL A 388 -6.63 -8.67 -27.47
CA VAL A 388 -6.70 -9.84 -26.58
C VAL A 388 -6.83 -11.17 -27.31
N THR A 389 -7.30 -11.18 -28.57
CA THR A 389 -7.49 -12.40 -29.38
C THR A 389 -6.26 -13.32 -29.43
N PRO A 390 -5.01 -12.82 -29.53
CA PRO A 390 -3.82 -13.67 -29.49
C PRO A 390 -3.58 -14.39 -28.17
N TRP A 391 -4.18 -13.93 -27.06
CA TRP A 391 -4.01 -14.47 -25.72
C TRP A 391 -5.00 -15.59 -25.44
N THR A 392 -4.85 -16.69 -26.19
CA THR A 392 -5.61 -17.91 -25.96
C THR A 392 -5.15 -18.62 -24.68
N VAL A 393 -5.95 -19.56 -24.19
CA VAL A 393 -5.58 -20.42 -23.04
C VAL A 393 -4.27 -21.15 -23.28
N GLU A 394 -4.03 -21.66 -24.49
CA GLU A 394 -2.82 -22.38 -24.87
C GLU A 394 -1.59 -21.46 -24.79
N ARG A 395 -1.72 -20.21 -25.28
CA ARG A 395 -0.65 -19.23 -25.19
C ARG A 395 -0.37 -18.84 -23.74
N ALA A 396 -1.41 -18.62 -22.94
CA ALA A 396 -1.25 -18.32 -21.52
C ALA A 396 -0.59 -19.50 -20.78
N ALA A 397 -0.96 -20.75 -21.10
CA ALA A 397 -0.35 -21.96 -20.53
C ALA A 397 1.16 -22.00 -20.76
N GLU A 398 1.63 -21.65 -21.96
CA GLU A 398 3.05 -21.55 -22.29
C GLU A 398 3.76 -20.48 -21.46
N PHE A 399 3.25 -19.24 -21.48
CA PHE A 399 3.89 -18.11 -20.77
C PHE A 399 3.87 -18.27 -19.25
N CYS A 400 2.81 -18.87 -18.71
CA CYS A 400 2.59 -19.02 -17.28
C CYS A 400 3.15 -20.33 -16.70
N GLU A 401 3.59 -21.26 -17.55
CA GLU A 401 4.00 -22.62 -17.17
C GLU A 401 2.92 -23.33 -16.33
N LEU A 402 1.69 -23.28 -16.84
CA LEU A 402 0.49 -23.82 -16.20
C LEU A 402 -0.21 -24.83 -17.12
N PRO A 403 -0.87 -25.86 -16.57
CA PRO A 403 -1.71 -26.75 -17.36
C PRO A 403 -2.91 -26.02 -17.97
N GLU A 404 -3.16 -26.24 -19.28
CA GLU A 404 -4.29 -25.62 -20.00
C GLU A 404 -5.64 -25.93 -19.36
N ASP A 405 -5.87 -27.18 -18.94
CA ASP A 405 -7.13 -27.63 -18.32
C ASP A 405 -7.42 -26.87 -17.03
N LYS A 406 -6.38 -26.55 -16.25
CA LYS A 406 -6.49 -25.79 -15.00
C LYS A 406 -6.78 -24.30 -15.25
N ILE A 407 -6.22 -23.74 -16.32
CA ILE A 407 -6.55 -22.36 -16.72
C ILE A 407 -8.02 -22.28 -17.14
N ARG A 408 -8.50 -23.21 -18.00
CA ARG A 408 -9.92 -23.24 -18.40
C ARG A 408 -10.83 -23.38 -17.20
N GLU A 409 -10.54 -24.33 -16.30
CA GLU A 409 -11.32 -24.54 -15.08
C GLU A 409 -11.41 -23.26 -14.23
N ALA A 410 -10.32 -22.50 -14.09
CA ALA A 410 -10.34 -21.23 -13.35
C ALA A 410 -11.20 -20.15 -14.04
N ILE A 411 -11.05 -20.01 -15.36
CA ILE A 411 -11.80 -19.04 -16.15
C ILE A 411 -13.30 -19.38 -16.13
N ASP A 412 -13.65 -20.65 -16.35
CA ASP A 412 -15.02 -21.14 -16.34
C ASP A 412 -15.68 -20.87 -14.98
N ILE A 413 -15.01 -21.20 -13.86
CA ILE A 413 -15.53 -20.93 -12.51
C ILE A 413 -15.79 -19.43 -12.31
N TYR A 414 -14.90 -18.56 -12.77
CA TYR A 414 -15.06 -17.11 -12.63
C TYR A 414 -16.21 -16.58 -13.48
N ILE A 415 -16.28 -16.95 -14.76
CA ILE A 415 -17.35 -16.57 -15.70
C ILE A 415 -18.71 -17.11 -15.21
N GLU A 416 -18.80 -18.37 -14.80
CA GLU A 416 -20.04 -18.98 -14.29
C GLU A 416 -20.56 -18.29 -13.02
N ALA A 417 -19.68 -17.79 -12.16
CA ALA A 417 -20.07 -17.07 -10.95
C ALA A 417 -20.47 -15.61 -11.20
N SER A 418 -19.99 -14.99 -12.27
CA SER A 418 -20.33 -13.62 -12.65
C SER A 418 -21.83 -13.42 -12.90
N PRO A 419 -22.42 -12.29 -12.46
CA PRO A 419 -21.76 -11.08 -11.91
C PRO A 419 -21.41 -11.14 -10.41
N SER A 420 -21.65 -12.26 -9.74
CA SER A 420 -21.36 -12.42 -8.29
C SER A 420 -19.99 -13.06 -8.05
N ALA A 421 -18.97 -12.60 -8.79
CA ALA A 421 -17.58 -13.02 -8.61
C ALA A 421 -16.71 -11.86 -8.13
N CYS A 422 -16.01 -12.07 -7.02
CA CYS A 422 -15.05 -11.14 -6.45
C CYS A 422 -13.64 -11.42 -6.98
N PHE A 423 -12.85 -10.35 -7.12
CA PHE A 423 -11.42 -10.42 -7.36
C PHE A 423 -10.66 -9.73 -6.22
N CYS A 424 -9.61 -10.36 -5.73
CA CYS A 424 -8.77 -9.86 -4.65
C CYS A 424 -7.32 -9.90 -5.08
N ARG A 425 -6.71 -8.74 -5.31
CA ARG A 425 -5.29 -8.67 -5.68
C ARG A 425 -4.36 -8.56 -4.49
N GLY A 426 -3.17 -9.13 -4.63
CA GLY A 426 -2.07 -9.00 -3.69
C GLY A 426 -1.02 -8.00 -4.17
N GLN A 427 -0.26 -7.46 -3.22
CA GLN A 427 0.79 -6.47 -3.46
C GLN A 427 1.90 -6.98 -4.39
N LYS A 428 2.15 -8.29 -4.43
CA LYS A 428 3.26 -8.83 -5.22
C LYS A 428 3.10 -8.60 -6.72
N VAL A 429 1.86 -8.52 -7.19
CA VAL A 429 1.55 -8.19 -8.60
C VAL A 429 1.93 -6.73 -8.94
N GLU A 430 2.08 -5.86 -7.93
CA GLU A 430 2.56 -4.48 -8.13
C GLU A 430 4.07 -4.36 -8.24
N PHE A 431 4.83 -5.33 -7.74
CA PHE A 431 6.29 -5.21 -7.66
C PHE A 431 6.91 -5.60 -9.00
N SER A 432 6.46 -4.89 -10.03
CA SER A 432 6.72 -5.10 -11.44
C SER A 432 6.76 -3.74 -12.14
N ILE A 433 7.56 -3.68 -13.19
CA ILE A 433 7.74 -2.51 -14.06
C ILE A 433 6.49 -2.17 -14.90
N ASN A 434 5.39 -2.90 -14.72
CA ASN A 434 4.15 -2.71 -15.47
C ASN A 434 2.91 -2.82 -14.56
N THR A 435 3.03 -2.34 -13.32
CA THR A 435 1.92 -2.36 -12.36
C THR A 435 0.70 -1.58 -12.86
N SER A 436 0.90 -0.47 -13.59
CA SER A 436 -0.20 0.36 -14.06
C SER A 436 -0.98 -0.35 -15.18
N GLY A 437 -0.27 -1.04 -16.08
CA GLY A 437 -0.87 -1.84 -17.14
C GLY A 437 -1.63 -3.05 -16.60
N ILE A 438 -1.07 -3.81 -15.66
CA ILE A 438 -1.77 -4.99 -15.12
C ILE A 438 -3.01 -4.61 -14.29
N SER A 439 -2.97 -3.45 -13.62
CA SER A 439 -4.15 -2.87 -12.97
C SER A 439 -5.26 -2.54 -14.00
N GLN A 440 -4.89 -2.03 -15.17
CA GLN A 440 -5.86 -1.81 -16.26
C GLN A 440 -6.46 -3.15 -16.73
N ALA A 441 -5.64 -4.19 -16.89
CA ALA A 441 -6.14 -5.52 -17.28
C ALA A 441 -7.17 -6.09 -16.29
N PHE A 442 -6.88 -6.04 -14.99
CA PHE A 442 -7.86 -6.48 -13.98
C PHE A 442 -9.15 -5.65 -14.01
N THR A 443 -9.05 -4.35 -14.27
CA THR A 443 -10.23 -3.47 -14.43
C THR A 443 -11.08 -3.93 -15.63
N ILE A 444 -10.47 -4.16 -16.80
CA ILE A 444 -11.17 -4.64 -17.99
C ILE A 444 -11.82 -6.00 -17.71
N MET A 445 -11.09 -6.94 -17.11
CA MET A 445 -11.60 -8.27 -16.75
C MET A 445 -12.85 -8.19 -15.86
N MET A 446 -12.82 -7.40 -14.79
CA MET A 446 -13.96 -7.27 -13.87
C MET A 446 -15.15 -6.55 -14.52
N ALA A 447 -14.89 -5.56 -15.37
CA ALA A 447 -15.92 -4.79 -16.06
C ALA A 447 -16.65 -5.62 -17.11
N LEU A 448 -15.92 -6.36 -17.94
CA LEU A 448 -16.51 -7.21 -18.97
C LEU A 448 -17.15 -8.47 -18.40
N ALA A 449 -16.76 -8.90 -17.21
CA ALA A 449 -17.47 -9.93 -16.46
C ALA A 449 -18.73 -9.42 -15.74
N GLY A 450 -19.03 -8.11 -15.79
CA GLY A 450 -20.19 -7.52 -15.13
C GLY A 450 -20.10 -7.49 -13.60
N ASN A 451 -18.90 -7.63 -13.03
CA ASN A 451 -18.69 -7.73 -11.58
C ASN A 451 -18.63 -6.36 -10.89
N PHE A 452 -18.53 -5.24 -11.61
CA PHE A 452 -18.50 -3.90 -11.01
C PHE A 452 -19.84 -3.48 -10.40
N ASP A 453 -19.77 -3.01 -9.16
CA ASP A 453 -20.88 -2.48 -8.35
C ASP A 453 -22.11 -3.38 -8.31
N SER A 454 -21.84 -4.68 -8.26
CA SER A 454 -22.82 -5.75 -8.25
C SER A 454 -22.79 -6.49 -6.91
N LYS A 455 -23.94 -7.04 -6.51
CA LYS A 455 -24.04 -7.83 -5.28
C LYS A 455 -23.21 -9.11 -5.40
N GLY A 456 -22.27 -9.31 -4.48
CA GLY A 456 -21.31 -10.42 -4.53
C GLY A 456 -20.15 -10.23 -5.52
N GLY A 457 -20.06 -9.07 -6.17
CA GLY A 457 -18.94 -8.68 -7.04
C GLY A 457 -18.01 -7.66 -6.37
N GLN A 458 -17.64 -6.62 -7.10
CA GLN A 458 -16.81 -5.51 -6.61
C GLN A 458 -17.66 -4.31 -6.22
N ASN A 459 -17.66 -3.92 -4.96
CA ASN A 459 -18.24 -2.65 -4.53
C ASN A 459 -17.35 -1.49 -4.96
N ILE A 460 -17.97 -0.47 -5.57
CA ILE A 460 -17.33 0.81 -5.82
C ILE A 460 -17.57 1.69 -4.57
N GLY A 461 -16.48 2.12 -3.96
CA GLY A 461 -16.44 3.02 -2.82
C GLY A 461 -16.58 4.48 -3.24
N ARG A 462 -17.80 4.99 -3.35
CA ARG A 462 -18.09 6.37 -2.94
C ARG A 462 -19.56 6.50 -2.58
N GLU A 463 -19.78 7.01 -1.38
CA GLU A 463 -21.05 7.38 -0.75
C GLU A 463 -20.75 8.48 0.30
N PRO A 464 -21.75 9.27 0.72
CA PRO A 464 -21.54 10.47 1.52
C PRO A 464 -21.33 10.14 3.01
N ALA A 465 -20.20 9.55 3.37
CA ALA A 465 -19.92 9.22 4.77
C ALA A 465 -18.50 9.65 5.18
N THR A 466 -18.43 10.83 5.81
CA THR A 466 -17.31 11.44 6.57
C THR A 466 -16.29 12.32 5.85
N GLY A 467 -16.28 12.37 4.51
CA GLY A 467 -15.28 13.18 3.79
C GLY A 467 -13.87 12.57 3.76
N TYR A 468 -13.64 11.41 4.37
CA TYR A 468 -12.32 10.80 4.51
C TYR A 468 -11.55 10.55 3.19
N ASP A 469 -12.19 10.05 2.12
CA ASP A 469 -11.49 9.75 0.85
C ASP A 469 -11.00 10.99 0.11
N SER A 470 -11.72 12.11 0.24
CA SER A 470 -11.20 13.40 -0.23
C SER A 470 -10.02 13.86 0.61
N PHE A 471 -10.02 13.66 1.93
CA PHE A 471 -9.04 14.26 2.83
C PHE A 471 -7.73 13.47 2.95
N MET A 472 -7.70 12.16 2.67
CA MET A 472 -6.45 11.41 2.65
C MET A 472 -5.45 11.94 1.61
N PHE A 473 -5.93 12.60 0.54
CA PHE A 473 -5.10 13.05 -0.59
C PHE A 473 -5.31 14.51 -0.98
N ASP A 474 -6.46 15.12 -0.67
CA ASP A 474 -6.63 16.57 -0.78
C ASP A 474 -5.83 17.19 0.38
N VAL A 475 -4.72 17.85 0.04
CA VAL A 475 -4.04 18.71 1.01
C VAL A 475 -5.05 19.73 1.44
N VAL A 476 -5.57 19.58 2.67
CA VAL A 476 -6.55 20.48 3.25
C VAL A 476 -6.00 21.89 3.07
N PRO A 477 -6.62 22.72 2.20
CA PRO A 477 -6.27 24.13 2.14
C PRO A 477 -6.36 24.67 3.57
N ASN A 478 -5.59 25.69 3.95
CA ASN A 478 -5.82 26.30 5.27
C ASN A 478 -7.32 26.71 5.40
N LYS A 479 -7.82 27.04 6.60
CA LYS A 479 -9.25 27.39 6.82
C LYS A 479 -9.79 28.46 5.83
N GLU A 480 -8.90 29.21 5.17
CA GLU A 480 -9.20 30.24 4.17
C GLU A 480 -9.10 29.78 2.69
N GLY A 481 -8.81 28.50 2.42
CA GLY A 481 -8.67 27.99 1.05
C GLY A 481 -7.31 28.26 0.39
N ARG A 482 -6.29 28.70 1.15
CA ARG A 482 -5.01 29.20 0.61
C ARG A 482 -3.83 28.24 0.93
N MET A 483 -2.85 28.23 0.03
CA MET A 483 -1.52 27.65 0.28
C MET A 483 -0.68 28.65 1.08
N GLY A 484 0.09 28.18 2.06
CA GLY A 484 1.04 29.02 2.81
C GLY A 484 2.12 29.63 1.90
N LYS A 485 2.77 30.69 2.39
CA LYS A 485 3.70 31.51 1.59
C LYS A 485 4.90 30.70 1.07
N ARG A 486 5.58 29.93 1.94
CA ARG A 486 6.75 29.10 1.56
C ARG A 486 6.37 28.01 0.57
N ARG A 487 5.24 27.35 0.79
CA ARG A 487 4.67 26.37 -0.15
C ARG A 487 4.37 26.99 -1.52
N LEU A 488 3.74 28.17 -1.54
CA LEU A 488 3.43 28.87 -2.78
C LEU A 488 4.70 29.32 -3.52
N GLU A 489 5.71 29.82 -2.80
CA GLU A 489 7.01 30.20 -3.35
C GLU A 489 7.73 28.98 -3.93
N THR A 490 7.78 27.88 -3.18
CA THR A 490 8.35 26.61 -3.65
C THR A 490 7.61 26.12 -4.89
N ALA A 491 6.28 26.01 -4.86
CA ALA A 491 5.46 25.60 -6.00
C ALA A 491 5.71 26.44 -7.26
N LYS A 492 5.96 27.76 -7.10
CA LYS A 492 6.34 28.66 -8.20
C LYS A 492 7.80 28.48 -8.67
N ASN A 493 8.68 28.04 -7.77
CA ASN A 493 10.13 27.88 -7.97
C ASN A 493 10.57 26.47 -8.39
N ILE A 494 9.70 25.45 -8.37
CA ILE A 494 9.92 24.06 -8.86
C ILE A 494 10.12 23.98 -10.40
N LYS A 495 10.76 24.98 -10.99
CA LYS A 495 11.24 24.93 -12.38
C LYS A 495 12.50 24.06 -12.53
N LYS A 496 13.12 23.61 -11.43
CA LYS A 496 14.47 23.02 -11.39
C LYS A 496 14.61 21.66 -10.65
N LEU A 497 13.54 21.04 -10.17
CA LEU A 497 13.62 19.73 -9.50
C LEU A 497 13.47 18.61 -10.51
N SER A 498 14.46 17.73 -10.53
CA SER A 498 14.85 16.99 -11.73
C SER A 498 14.99 15.48 -11.53
N VAL A 499 14.19 14.89 -10.65
CA VAL A 499 14.60 13.65 -9.96
C VAL A 499 13.95 12.38 -10.54
N CYS A 500 12.79 12.46 -11.18
CA CYS A 500 12.19 11.29 -11.84
C CYS A 500 12.26 11.44 -13.35
N GLN A 501 13.47 11.38 -13.92
CA GLN A 501 13.68 11.33 -15.36
C GLN A 501 14.76 10.32 -15.80
N ASN A 502 14.59 9.05 -15.43
CA ASN A 502 14.76 8.04 -16.50
C ASN A 502 13.62 8.12 -17.55
N THR A 503 12.71 9.08 -17.40
CA THR A 503 11.78 9.67 -18.38
C THR A 503 12.18 11.10 -18.81
N GLY A 504 13.43 11.30 -19.23
CA GLY A 504 13.94 12.30 -20.22
C GLY A 504 13.61 13.81 -20.16
N TYR A 505 14.64 14.64 -19.95
CA TYR A 505 14.62 16.10 -20.21
C TYR A 505 14.57 16.34 -21.72
N GLN A 506 13.74 17.26 -22.20
CA GLN A 506 13.72 17.66 -23.61
C GLN A 506 14.08 19.14 -23.81
N GLN A 507 14.81 19.41 -24.90
CA GLN A 507 14.97 20.76 -25.43
C GLN A 507 13.67 21.17 -26.12
N ILE A 508 13.12 22.33 -25.76
CA ILE A 508 11.92 22.86 -26.40
C ILE A 508 12.10 24.32 -26.80
N LEU A 509 11.27 24.79 -27.73
CA LEU A 509 11.24 26.18 -28.19
C LEU A 509 10.10 26.94 -27.50
N VAL A 510 10.39 28.05 -26.83
CA VAL A 510 9.40 28.90 -26.14
C VAL A 510 9.44 30.31 -26.71
N ALA A 511 8.27 30.89 -26.98
CA ALA A 511 8.14 32.26 -27.47
C ALA A 511 8.29 33.27 -26.32
N ASP A 512 9.06 34.33 -26.54
CA ASP A 512 9.23 35.43 -25.60
C ASP A 512 7.93 36.27 -25.51
N ASP A 513 7.33 36.39 -24.33
CA ASP A 513 5.99 36.97 -24.14
C ASP A 513 5.88 38.46 -24.52
N VAL A 514 7.01 39.16 -24.67
CA VAL A 514 7.04 40.57 -25.05
C VAL A 514 7.31 40.74 -26.55
N THR A 515 8.09 39.84 -27.14
CA THR A 515 8.63 40.01 -28.50
C THR A 515 8.14 38.97 -29.51
N GLY A 516 7.65 37.81 -29.06
CA GLY A 516 7.13 36.72 -29.88
C GLY A 516 8.20 35.83 -30.55
N GLU A 517 9.50 36.10 -30.36
CA GLU A 517 10.58 35.28 -30.91
C GLU A 517 10.71 33.93 -30.17
N LEU A 518 10.87 32.84 -30.93
CA LEU A 518 11.11 31.50 -30.40
C LEU A 518 12.56 31.36 -29.94
N ARG A 519 12.76 30.95 -28.68
CA ARG A 519 14.08 30.64 -28.11
C ARG A 519 14.13 29.19 -27.64
N GLU A 520 15.25 28.50 -27.87
CA GLU A 520 15.50 27.19 -27.28
C GLU A 520 15.69 27.34 -25.77
N THR A 521 14.92 26.56 -25.00
CA THR A 521 15.02 26.50 -23.55
C THR A 521 14.78 25.07 -23.08
N THR A 522 15.43 24.70 -21.97
CA THR A 522 15.20 23.42 -21.30
C THR A 522 14.07 23.62 -20.31
N GLN A 523 12.89 23.04 -20.59
CA GLN A 523 11.70 23.19 -19.75
C GLN A 523 11.26 21.84 -19.16
N ASN A 524 10.96 21.86 -17.87
CA ASN A 524 10.33 20.78 -17.10
C ASN A 524 8.89 20.54 -17.59
N SER A 525 8.48 19.30 -17.83
CA SER A 525 7.08 18.88 -17.96
C SER A 525 6.39 18.93 -16.58
N GLY A 526 6.33 20.13 -16.00
CA GLY A 526 5.83 20.33 -14.65
C GLY A 526 4.46 19.68 -14.46
N GLY A 527 4.25 19.02 -13.31
CA GLY A 527 2.88 18.74 -12.87
C GLY A 527 2.59 17.56 -11.97
N GLN A 528 3.54 16.74 -11.49
CA GLN A 528 3.21 15.64 -10.56
C GLN A 528 3.66 15.85 -9.10
N VAL A 529 4.22 17.02 -8.78
CA VAL A 529 4.54 17.40 -7.38
C VAL A 529 3.33 18.01 -6.65
N ILE A 530 2.14 17.92 -7.23
CA ILE A 530 0.89 18.34 -6.57
C ILE A 530 -0.05 17.13 -6.67
N TYR A 531 -0.46 16.64 -5.50
CA TYR A 531 -1.26 15.44 -5.20
C TYR A 531 -0.40 14.22 -4.82
N GLY A 532 -0.64 13.69 -3.62
CA GLY A 532 0.16 12.63 -3.00
C GLY A 532 -0.08 11.27 -3.64
N GLN A 533 0.37 11.10 -4.87
CA GLN A 533 0.49 9.83 -5.55
C GLN A 533 1.89 9.75 -6.11
N GLN A 534 2.69 9.12 -5.28
CA GLN A 534 4.11 8.97 -5.41
C GLN A 534 4.37 7.85 -6.39
N GLY A 535 5.31 8.08 -7.30
CA GLY A 535 5.83 7.02 -8.12
C GLY A 535 7.24 7.31 -8.60
N GLY A 536 8.19 6.45 -8.24
CA GLY A 536 9.61 6.61 -8.57
C GLY A 536 10.41 7.51 -7.62
N PHE A 537 9.76 8.15 -6.64
CA PHE A 537 10.43 9.11 -5.76
C PHE A 537 11.42 8.46 -4.76
N GLY A 538 11.29 7.15 -4.45
CA GLY A 538 12.19 6.44 -3.53
C GLY A 538 13.61 6.28 -4.10
N ALA A 539 13.72 5.71 -5.31
CA ALA A 539 14.95 5.62 -6.09
C ALA A 539 15.63 6.98 -6.29
N ALA A 540 14.80 7.93 -6.73
CA ALA A 540 15.18 9.27 -7.06
C ALA A 540 15.73 10.02 -5.83
N THR A 541 15.05 9.91 -4.68
CA THR A 541 15.51 10.50 -3.41
C THR A 541 16.77 9.81 -2.89
N THR A 542 16.86 8.48 -3.02
CA THR A 542 18.05 7.71 -2.64
C THR A 542 19.27 8.20 -3.41
N LYS A 543 19.16 8.36 -4.74
CA LYS A 543 20.21 8.94 -5.59
C LYS A 543 20.51 10.40 -5.26
N ALA A 544 19.48 11.20 -4.97
CA ALA A 544 19.65 12.59 -4.57
C ALA A 544 20.41 12.73 -3.24
N MET A 545 20.20 11.81 -2.29
CA MET A 545 20.94 11.76 -1.04
C MET A 545 22.37 11.23 -1.24
N ALA A 546 22.53 10.12 -1.97
CA ALA A 546 23.81 9.42 -2.10
C ALA A 546 24.77 10.09 -3.09
N LYS A 547 24.25 10.63 -4.20
CA LYS A 547 25.03 11.10 -5.35
C LYS A 547 24.75 12.56 -5.72
N GLY A 548 23.78 13.21 -5.08
CA GLY A 548 23.36 14.56 -5.43
C GLY A 548 22.70 14.67 -6.80
N ASP A 549 22.21 13.54 -7.34
CA ASP A 549 21.52 13.49 -8.63
C ASP A 549 20.01 13.41 -8.39
N PRO A 550 19.25 14.41 -8.81
CA PRO A 550 19.61 15.58 -9.63
C PRO A 550 20.05 16.82 -8.83
N PHE A 551 19.83 16.81 -7.53
CA PHE A 551 20.36 17.78 -6.59
C PHE A 551 20.52 17.10 -5.23
N GLN A 552 21.42 17.64 -4.40
CA GLN A 552 21.68 17.07 -3.08
C GLN A 552 20.50 17.31 -2.12
N ILE A 553 20.07 16.24 -1.44
CA ILE A 553 19.23 16.34 -0.24
C ILE A 553 20.13 16.61 0.95
N HIS A 554 19.81 17.66 1.71
CA HIS A 554 20.60 18.14 2.83
C HIS A 554 19.95 17.82 4.18
N GLY A 555 18.62 17.88 4.24
CA GLY A 555 17.84 17.60 5.45
C GLY A 555 16.91 16.41 5.29
N TYR A 556 16.65 15.68 6.36
CA TYR A 556 15.72 14.56 6.34
C TYR A 556 14.91 14.46 7.63
N TRP A 557 13.60 14.25 7.50
CA TRP A 557 12.72 13.90 8.61
C TRP A 557 12.08 12.53 8.36
N GLN A 558 12.40 11.54 9.18
CA GLN A 558 11.80 10.22 9.13
C GLN A 558 10.83 10.03 10.27
N GLN A 559 9.68 9.42 9.99
CA GLN A 559 8.73 9.09 11.03
C GLN A 559 7.99 7.79 10.71
N THR A 560 8.00 6.82 11.64
CA THR A 560 7.34 5.51 11.46
C THR A 560 7.79 4.70 10.26
N SER A 561 9.03 4.84 9.81
CA SER A 561 9.53 4.24 8.56
C SER A 561 10.92 3.66 8.72
N GLU A 562 11.26 2.65 7.92
CA GLU A 562 12.59 2.02 7.92
C GLU A 562 13.07 1.71 6.48
N PRO A 563 13.57 2.72 5.75
CA PRO A 563 13.92 2.61 4.33
C PRO A 563 15.08 1.67 4.05
N ILE A 564 16.10 1.58 4.92
CA ILE A 564 17.26 0.67 4.72
C ILE A 564 16.79 -0.78 4.56
N LEU A 565 15.75 -1.16 5.31
CA LEU A 565 15.22 -2.52 5.30
C LEU A 565 14.06 -2.73 4.34
N SER A 566 13.43 -1.67 3.82
CA SER A 566 12.15 -1.78 3.09
C SER A 566 12.21 -1.34 1.63
N ILE A 567 13.30 -0.69 1.21
CA ILE A 567 13.54 -0.19 -0.15
C ILE A 567 14.77 -0.88 -0.73
N GLU A 568 14.75 -1.15 -2.03
CA GLU A 568 15.89 -1.67 -2.77
C GLU A 568 17.15 -0.79 -2.66
N GLY A 569 18.34 -1.40 -2.68
CA GLY A 569 19.60 -0.66 -2.61
C GLY A 569 19.94 -0.14 -1.21
N GLY A 570 19.64 -0.89 -0.15
CA GLY A 570 19.88 -0.49 1.25
C GLY A 570 21.29 0.06 1.56
N ARG A 571 22.33 -0.39 0.85
CA ARG A 571 23.69 0.19 0.97
C ARG A 571 23.77 1.64 0.48
N GLU A 572 23.17 1.93 -0.68
CA GLU A 572 23.11 3.28 -1.25
C GLU A 572 22.29 4.22 -0.35
N ILE A 573 21.24 3.71 0.29
CA ILE A 573 20.46 4.46 1.28
C ILE A 573 21.34 4.85 2.50
N VAL A 574 22.16 3.93 2.99
CA VAL A 574 23.10 4.22 4.09
C VAL A 574 24.14 5.26 3.68
N GLU A 575 24.67 5.19 2.47
CA GLU A 575 25.54 6.24 1.92
C GLU A 575 24.82 7.59 1.88
N GLY A 576 23.58 7.61 1.39
CA GLY A 576 22.73 8.80 1.35
C GLY A 576 22.50 9.40 2.74
N PHE A 577 22.17 8.60 3.74
CA PHE A 577 21.99 9.09 5.11
C PHE A 577 23.28 9.67 5.71
N LYS A 578 24.44 9.10 5.39
CA LYS A 578 25.73 9.64 5.83
C LYS A 578 26.04 11.01 5.22
N ASN A 579 25.57 11.26 4.00
CA ASN A 579 25.77 12.53 3.29
C ASN A 579 24.85 13.68 3.76
N LEU A 580 23.78 13.39 4.51
CA LEU A 580 22.89 14.44 5.03
C LEU A 580 23.60 15.36 6.03
N ASP A 581 23.31 16.66 5.95
CA ASP A 581 23.72 17.65 6.94
C ASP A 581 22.93 17.52 8.24
N PHE A 582 21.66 17.13 8.17
CA PHE A 582 20.82 16.95 9.35
C PHE A 582 19.70 15.93 9.12
N PHE A 583 19.51 15.04 10.09
CA PHE A 583 18.53 13.97 10.07
C PHE A 583 17.83 13.82 11.43
N VAL A 584 16.50 13.94 11.44
CA VAL A 584 15.64 13.62 12.60
C VAL A 584 14.85 12.35 12.31
N ASN A 585 14.83 11.42 13.27
CA ASN A 585 14.00 10.22 13.21
C ASN A 585 13.02 10.15 14.40
N VAL A 586 11.75 9.87 14.12
CA VAL A 586 10.67 9.74 15.10
C VAL A 586 10.24 8.29 15.15
N ASP A 587 10.64 7.57 16.22
CA ASP A 587 10.34 6.14 16.34
C ASP A 587 10.16 5.66 17.79
N ILE A 588 9.59 4.46 17.95
CA ILE A 588 9.45 3.74 19.22
C ILE A 588 10.72 2.95 19.57
N TYR A 589 11.55 2.61 18.58
CA TYR A 589 12.78 1.85 18.73
C TYR A 589 13.95 2.53 18.03
N MET A 590 15.17 2.22 18.48
CA MET A 590 16.37 2.57 17.71
C MET A 590 16.51 1.58 16.54
N THR A 591 16.07 1.98 15.36
CA THR A 591 16.11 1.17 14.14
C THR A 591 17.42 1.37 13.37
N PRO A 592 17.76 0.55 12.36
CA PRO A 592 18.98 0.74 11.57
C PRO A 592 19.09 2.13 10.94
N SER A 593 17.99 2.70 10.43
CA SER A 593 17.98 4.09 9.96
C SER A 593 18.09 5.07 11.12
N GLY A 594 17.45 4.80 12.26
CA GLY A 594 17.56 5.62 13.46
C GLY A 594 19.00 5.79 13.98
N GLU A 595 19.83 4.76 13.88
CA GLU A 595 21.25 4.83 14.28
C GLU A 595 22.09 5.83 13.45
N LEU A 596 21.57 6.28 12.31
CA LEU A 596 22.19 7.30 11.45
C LEU A 596 21.65 8.72 11.69
N ALA A 597 20.62 8.88 12.53
CA ALA A 597 20.00 10.17 12.83
C ALA A 597 20.87 11.04 13.75
N ASP A 598 20.67 12.36 13.68
CA ASP A 598 21.26 13.35 14.60
C ASP A 598 20.42 13.49 15.87
N ILE A 599 19.10 13.44 15.72
CA ILE A 599 18.13 13.49 16.82
C ILE A 599 17.13 12.34 16.65
N ILE A 600 16.85 11.66 17.76
CA ILE A 600 15.78 10.68 17.87
C ILE A 600 14.70 11.24 18.80
N LEU A 601 13.46 11.26 18.32
CA LEU A 601 12.30 11.70 19.08
C LEU A 601 11.45 10.47 19.48
N PRO A 602 11.17 10.25 20.78
CA PRO A 602 10.47 9.07 21.26
C PRO A 602 8.98 9.17 20.94
N ALA A 603 8.51 8.28 20.08
CA ALA A 603 7.10 8.17 19.80
C ALA A 603 6.41 7.22 20.80
N ALA A 604 5.16 7.53 21.13
CA ALA A 604 4.32 6.68 21.96
C ALA A 604 3.88 5.43 21.17
N HIS A 605 3.77 4.30 21.86
CA HIS A 605 3.19 3.11 21.29
C HIS A 605 1.70 3.37 20.97
N PRO A 606 1.13 2.79 19.90
CA PRO A 606 -0.24 3.06 19.51
C PRO A 606 -1.27 2.89 20.66
N ASN A 607 -1.12 1.88 21.49
CA ASN A 607 -2.03 1.66 22.62
C ASN A 607 -1.76 2.53 23.87
N GLU A 608 -0.94 3.58 23.74
CA GLU A 608 -0.72 4.64 24.75
C GLU A 608 -1.35 5.98 24.35
N VAL A 609 -2.05 6.05 23.20
CA VAL A 609 -2.63 7.31 22.69
C VAL A 609 -4.08 7.13 22.22
N ASP A 610 -4.86 8.20 22.33
CA ASP A 610 -6.21 8.27 21.76
C ASP A 610 -6.19 8.27 20.23
N ARG A 611 -7.11 7.52 19.62
CA ARG A 611 -7.48 7.69 18.20
C ARG A 611 -8.94 7.38 17.94
N VAL A 612 -9.47 8.09 16.95
CA VAL A 612 -10.55 7.59 16.10
C VAL A 612 -9.92 6.68 15.05
N GLU A 613 -10.20 5.40 15.15
CA GLU A 613 -9.80 4.38 14.19
C GLU A 613 -10.97 4.04 13.28
N TRP A 614 -10.64 3.46 12.14
CA TRP A 614 -11.61 2.73 11.34
C TRP A 614 -11.14 1.29 11.32
N ALA A 615 -12.08 0.36 11.45
CA ALA A 615 -11.82 -1.02 11.15
C ALA A 615 -11.39 -1.11 9.69
N HIS A 616 -10.07 -1.08 9.43
CA HIS A 616 -9.52 -1.29 8.10
C HIS A 616 -9.72 -2.76 7.74
N SER A 617 -10.99 -3.10 7.52
CA SER A 617 -11.41 -4.15 6.64
C SER A 617 -11.02 -3.68 5.26
N GLY A 618 -9.74 -3.70 4.98
CA GLY A 618 -9.40 -3.74 3.58
C GLY A 618 -10.04 -5.03 3.10
N HIS A 619 -10.89 -4.94 2.08
CA HIS A 619 -11.15 -6.06 1.18
C HIS A 619 -12.12 -7.13 1.77
N GLY A 620 -13.45 -7.00 1.63
CA GLY A 620 -14.38 -8.15 1.74
C GLY A 620 -15.72 -7.96 2.44
N TYR A 621 -15.91 -6.84 3.14
CA TYR A 621 -17.15 -6.56 3.87
C TYR A 621 -17.57 -5.10 3.58
N PRO A 622 -18.86 -4.77 3.58
CA PRO A 622 -19.32 -3.38 3.61
C PRO A 622 -18.97 -2.63 4.94
N THR A 623 -17.90 -3.02 5.65
CA THR A 623 -17.44 -2.42 6.93
C THR A 623 -16.41 -1.31 6.78
N SER A 624 -16.27 -0.71 5.58
CA SER A 624 -15.74 0.67 5.47
C SER A 624 -16.50 1.69 6.34
N HIS A 625 -17.52 1.26 7.10
CA HIS A 625 -18.39 2.07 7.93
C HIS A 625 -18.30 1.75 9.44
N THR A 626 -17.29 1.01 9.92
CA THR A 626 -17.11 0.83 11.37
C THR A 626 -15.98 1.71 11.89
N TYR A 627 -16.35 2.80 12.57
CA TYR A 627 -15.45 3.59 13.39
C TYR A 627 -15.23 2.88 14.72
N LEU A 628 -13.98 2.84 15.16
CA LEU A 628 -13.54 2.25 16.42
C LEU A 628 -12.81 3.30 17.23
N ILE A 629 -12.84 3.19 18.54
CA ILE A 629 -11.92 3.94 19.39
C ILE A 629 -10.68 3.11 19.71
N ARG A 630 -9.51 3.76 19.68
CA ARG A 630 -8.31 3.30 20.38
C ARG A 630 -8.11 4.21 21.58
N GLN A 631 -8.47 3.71 22.77
CA GLN A 631 -8.16 4.41 24.02
C GLN A 631 -6.78 3.96 24.52
N PRO A 632 -6.03 4.86 25.17
CA PRO A 632 -4.78 4.52 25.82
C PRO A 632 -5.01 3.55 26.98
N PHE A 633 -4.14 2.55 27.14
CA PHE A 633 -4.19 1.66 28.29
C PHE A 633 -3.56 2.28 29.55
N HIS A 634 -2.59 3.15 29.34
CA HIS A 634 -1.93 3.98 30.35
C HIS A 634 -1.33 5.19 29.64
N GLU A 635 -0.87 6.17 30.40
CA GLU A 635 -0.11 7.30 29.87
C GLU A 635 1.17 6.81 29.15
N PRO A 636 1.63 7.52 28.10
CA PRO A 636 2.89 7.20 27.42
C PRO A 636 4.07 7.04 28.39
N LEU A 637 4.88 6.00 28.18
CA LEU A 637 6.03 5.74 29.05
C LEU A 637 7.18 6.73 28.79
N GLY A 638 7.82 7.16 29.88
CA GLY A 638 8.89 8.16 29.84
C GLY A 638 8.38 9.53 29.42
N GLU A 639 9.04 10.12 28.43
CA GLU A 639 8.63 11.36 27.76
C GLU A 639 8.15 11.11 26.32
N SER A 640 7.76 9.87 26.00
CA SER A 640 7.24 9.52 24.67
C SER A 640 5.99 10.35 24.35
N LYS A 641 5.87 10.80 23.10
CA LYS A 641 4.73 11.61 22.65
C LYS A 641 4.02 10.97 21.48
N ASP A 642 2.75 11.31 21.36
CA ASP A 642 1.96 11.02 20.19
C ASP A 642 2.61 11.62 18.92
N ASP A 643 2.71 10.81 17.87
CA ASP A 643 3.22 11.23 16.57
C ASP A 643 2.57 12.52 16.02
N MET A 644 1.27 12.73 16.22
CA MET A 644 0.58 13.95 15.78
C MET A 644 0.96 15.15 16.65
N ASP A 645 1.08 14.95 17.96
CA ASP A 645 1.46 16.02 18.90
C ASP A 645 2.89 16.50 18.61
N ILE A 646 3.80 15.58 18.26
CA ILE A 646 5.16 15.93 17.80
C ILE A 646 5.11 16.88 16.62
N CYS A 647 4.28 16.60 15.60
CA CYS A 647 4.11 17.48 14.44
C CYS A 647 3.50 18.84 14.83
N PHE A 648 2.43 18.87 15.64
CA PHE A 648 1.77 20.11 16.06
C PHE A 648 2.65 21.00 16.95
N GLU A 649 3.46 20.39 17.82
CA GLU A 649 4.42 21.12 18.66
C GLU A 649 5.57 21.66 17.82
N PHE A 650 6.17 20.84 16.96
CA PHE A 650 7.27 21.29 16.09
C PHE A 650 6.83 22.37 15.10
N ALA A 651 5.58 22.31 14.61
CA ALA A 651 5.00 23.37 13.78
C ALA A 651 5.06 24.76 14.44
N LYS A 652 4.93 24.84 15.78
CA LYS A 652 5.03 26.11 16.52
C LYS A 652 6.45 26.67 16.51
N TYR A 653 7.48 25.82 16.59
CA TYR A 653 8.88 26.24 16.50
C TYR A 653 9.24 26.74 15.09
N MET A 654 8.56 26.21 14.08
CA MET A 654 8.78 26.55 12.68
C MET A 654 7.89 27.68 12.13
N ASP A 655 7.01 28.24 12.97
CA ASP A 655 5.99 29.23 12.64
C ASP A 655 5.06 28.77 11.49
N VAL A 656 4.57 27.53 11.59
CA VAL A 656 3.67 26.91 10.61
C VAL A 656 2.24 26.88 11.15
N ASP A 657 1.31 27.49 10.41
CA ASP A 657 -0.12 27.45 10.70
C ASP A 657 -0.74 26.11 10.26
N MET A 658 -0.99 25.25 11.24
CA MET A 658 -1.66 23.97 11.06
C MET A 658 -3.19 24.18 10.99
N TYR A 659 -3.86 23.48 10.08
CA TYR A 659 -5.32 23.63 9.88
C TYR A 659 -6.12 23.33 11.16
N TRP A 660 -5.68 22.31 11.89
CA TRP A 660 -6.17 21.92 13.20
C TRP A 660 -5.19 22.40 14.26
N LYS A 661 -5.72 22.92 15.37
CA LYS A 661 -4.91 23.36 16.51
C LYS A 661 -4.23 22.19 17.23
N ASP A 662 -4.95 21.07 17.29
CA ASP A 662 -4.54 19.83 17.93
C ASP A 662 -5.28 18.64 17.29
N LYS A 663 -4.92 17.43 17.72
CA LYS A 663 -5.51 16.19 17.22
C LYS A 663 -7.00 16.06 17.57
N TYR A 664 -7.47 16.63 18.69
CA TYR A 664 -8.86 16.47 19.13
C TYR A 664 -9.82 17.31 18.27
N GLU A 665 -9.42 18.51 17.83
CA GLU A 665 -10.20 19.28 16.85
C GLU A 665 -10.39 18.49 15.55
N PHE A 666 -9.37 17.72 15.14
CA PHE A 666 -9.48 16.83 13.99
C PHE A 666 -10.36 15.61 14.26
N PHE A 667 -10.28 15.02 15.46
CA PHE A 667 -11.13 13.89 15.85
C PHE A 667 -12.61 14.29 15.88
N ASP A 668 -12.94 15.47 16.44
CA ASP A 668 -14.29 16.04 16.43
C ASP A 668 -14.83 16.19 15.01
N TYR A 669 -14.00 16.68 14.08
CA TYR A 669 -14.38 16.79 12.68
C TYR A 669 -14.76 15.44 12.06
N MET A 670 -13.95 14.40 12.30
CA MET A 670 -14.19 13.08 11.74
C MET A 670 -15.48 12.43 12.25
N VAL A 671 -15.68 12.44 13.58
CA VAL A 671 -16.82 11.74 14.19
C VAL A 671 -18.14 12.47 13.97
N LYS A 672 -18.11 13.78 13.73
CA LYS A 672 -19.27 14.56 13.35
C LYS A 672 -19.75 14.21 11.94
N GLY A 673 -18.84 13.98 11.01
CA GLY A 673 -19.16 13.67 9.62
C GLY A 673 -20.03 14.73 8.92
N PRO A 674 -20.41 14.53 7.64
CA PRO A 674 -21.27 15.46 6.91
C PRO A 674 -22.72 15.40 7.41
N GLU A 675 -23.46 16.50 7.22
CA GLU A 675 -24.89 16.63 7.59
C GLU A 675 -25.79 15.57 6.92
N THR A 676 -25.31 14.93 5.85
CA THR A 676 -26.02 13.86 5.12
C THR A 676 -26.00 12.51 5.83
N LEU A 677 -25.20 12.33 6.87
CA LEU A 677 -25.15 11.08 7.62
C LEU A 677 -26.36 10.93 8.55
N PRO A 678 -26.92 9.70 8.70
CA PRO A 678 -27.91 9.43 9.73
C PRO A 678 -27.40 9.82 11.13
N PRO A 679 -28.21 10.47 11.99
CA PRO A 679 -27.77 10.96 13.30
C PRO A 679 -27.14 9.88 14.20
N GLN A 680 -27.59 8.64 14.09
CA GLN A 680 -27.03 7.50 14.83
C GLN A 680 -25.61 7.10 14.40
N LEU A 681 -25.14 7.56 13.23
CA LEU A 681 -23.80 7.31 12.70
C LEU A 681 -22.83 8.49 12.90
N SER A 682 -23.30 9.58 13.52
CA SER A 682 -22.52 10.79 13.83
C SER A 682 -22.45 10.99 15.35
N CYS A 683 -21.37 11.64 15.80
CA CYS A 683 -21.16 12.10 17.18
C CYS A 683 -20.86 13.60 17.17
N ALA A 684 -21.39 14.35 18.15
CA ALA A 684 -21.14 15.79 18.26
C ALA A 684 -19.68 16.12 18.60
N SER A 685 -18.98 15.20 19.28
CA SER A 685 -17.57 15.31 19.66
C SER A 685 -16.91 13.95 19.82
N PHE A 686 -15.58 13.94 19.89
CA PHE A 686 -14.77 12.77 20.21
C PHE A 686 -15.09 12.20 21.60
N GLU A 687 -15.45 13.04 22.58
CA GLU A 687 -15.86 12.56 23.90
C GLU A 687 -17.15 11.73 23.84
N GLU A 688 -18.14 12.18 23.06
CA GLU A 688 -19.34 11.38 22.83
C GLU A 688 -19.02 10.07 22.11
N PHE A 689 -18.11 10.11 21.12
CA PHE A 689 -17.64 8.91 20.42
C PHE A 689 -16.93 7.94 21.37
N ARG A 690 -16.14 8.45 22.32
CA ARG A 690 -15.43 7.66 23.34
C ARG A 690 -16.37 6.87 24.23
N GLU A 691 -17.52 7.44 24.59
CA GLU A 691 -18.56 6.73 25.34
C GLU A 691 -19.23 5.62 24.51
N ARG A 692 -19.38 5.82 23.20
CA ARG A 692 -19.98 4.84 22.28
C ARG A 692 -19.06 3.68 21.92
N ILE A 693 -17.73 3.86 22.04
CA ILE A 693 -16.66 2.89 21.74
C ILE A 693 -16.51 2.56 20.24
N SER A 694 -17.61 2.41 19.53
CA SER A 694 -17.65 2.18 18.10
C SER A 694 -18.95 2.69 17.52
N VAL A 695 -18.92 3.00 16.23
CA VAL A 695 -20.11 3.36 15.44
C VAL A 695 -20.05 2.54 14.16
N THR A 696 -21.07 1.70 13.93
CA THR A 696 -21.14 0.82 12.75
C THR A 696 -22.25 1.28 11.81
N GLY A 697 -21.89 1.54 10.55
CA GLY A 697 -22.80 1.94 9.48
C GLY A 697 -23.69 0.80 8.97
N VAL A 698 -24.74 1.19 8.23
CA VAL A 698 -25.70 0.29 7.59
C VAL A 698 -25.12 -0.27 6.30
N GLU A 699 -25.52 -1.50 5.92
CA GLU A 699 -25.20 -2.12 4.63
C GLU A 699 -25.80 -1.29 3.48
N MET A 700 -24.96 -0.62 2.67
CA MET A 700 -25.45 0.44 1.75
C MET A 700 -26.00 -0.08 0.41
N ALA A 701 -25.64 -1.30 -0.02
CA ALA A 701 -26.23 -1.92 -1.22
C ALA A 701 -27.76 -2.06 -1.14
N THR A 702 -28.29 -2.09 0.09
CA THR A 702 -29.73 -2.14 0.38
C THR A 702 -30.45 -0.80 0.24
N VAL A 703 -29.78 0.32 -0.05
CA VAL A 703 -30.40 1.65 0.06
C VAL A 703 -31.20 2.08 -1.19
N LYS A 704 -30.93 1.55 -2.42
CA LYS A 704 -31.67 2.03 -3.63
C LYS A 704 -32.02 1.03 -4.75
N GLY A 705 -31.60 -0.23 -4.72
CA GLY A 705 -32.06 -1.25 -5.70
C GLY A 705 -31.53 -1.10 -7.13
N ALA A 706 -30.46 -0.34 -7.35
CA ALA A 706 -29.73 -0.22 -8.63
C ALA A 706 -28.25 0.12 -8.37
N PRO A 707 -27.32 -0.17 -9.29
CA PRO A 707 -25.91 0.21 -9.15
C PRO A 707 -25.71 1.72 -8.93
N LYS A 708 -24.69 2.08 -8.15
CA LYS A 708 -24.25 3.45 -7.85
C LYS A 708 -23.86 4.23 -9.09
N TYR A 709 -23.29 3.59 -10.12
CA TYR A 709 -22.98 4.29 -11.38
C TYR A 709 -24.23 4.71 -12.15
N GLU A 710 -25.35 4.02 -11.98
CA GLU A 710 -26.62 4.39 -12.61
C GLU A 710 -27.37 5.46 -11.81
N THR A 711 -27.19 5.45 -10.49
CA THR A 711 -27.92 6.34 -9.56
C THR A 711 -27.15 7.59 -9.16
N GLY A 712 -25.86 7.65 -9.51
CA GLY A 712 -24.96 8.76 -9.26
C GLY A 712 -24.30 8.81 -7.89
N PHE A 713 -24.43 7.74 -7.11
CA PHE A 713 -23.84 7.65 -5.78
C PHE A 713 -22.32 7.55 -5.80
N MET A 714 -21.70 7.14 -6.90
CA MET A 714 -20.24 7.06 -7.03
C MET A 714 -19.53 8.42 -7.10
N ARG A 715 -20.26 9.52 -7.35
CA ARG A 715 -19.68 10.86 -7.51
C ARG A 715 -19.79 11.67 -6.20
N LYS A 716 -18.90 12.67 -6.02
CA LYS A 716 -18.81 13.47 -4.78
C LYS A 716 -20.18 14.04 -4.38
N THR A 717 -20.41 14.14 -3.07
CA THR A 717 -21.68 14.49 -2.40
C THR A 717 -22.34 15.81 -2.84
N SER A 718 -21.63 16.66 -3.57
CA SER A 718 -22.17 17.91 -4.11
C SER A 718 -22.97 17.74 -5.40
N ASP A 719 -22.93 16.59 -6.08
CA ASP A 719 -23.62 16.45 -7.36
C ASP A 719 -24.44 15.18 -7.64
N PHE A 720 -24.16 14.03 -7.02
CA PHE A 720 -24.95 12.78 -7.11
C PHE A 720 -25.42 12.40 -8.54
N ARG A 721 -24.56 12.52 -9.56
CA ARG A 721 -24.91 12.29 -10.98
C ARG A 721 -24.52 10.90 -11.48
N PRO A 722 -25.30 10.25 -12.35
CA PRO A 722 -24.91 8.99 -12.99
C PRO A 722 -23.55 9.07 -13.69
N GLY A 723 -22.85 7.94 -13.79
CA GLY A 723 -21.55 7.78 -14.46
C GLY A 723 -20.35 7.74 -13.52
N PHE A 724 -19.18 7.45 -14.09
CA PHE A 724 -17.91 7.29 -13.36
C PHE A 724 -17.21 8.61 -13.07
N ASN A 725 -16.57 8.74 -11.91
CA ASN A 725 -15.81 9.94 -11.56
C ASN A 725 -14.40 9.92 -12.19
N THR A 726 -14.28 9.54 -13.45
CA THR A 726 -13.06 9.68 -14.24
C THR A 726 -12.62 11.14 -14.18
N MET A 727 -11.43 11.40 -13.65
CA MET A 727 -10.96 12.70 -13.17
C MET A 727 -11.63 13.94 -13.79
N TYR A 728 -12.61 14.48 -13.06
CA TYR A 728 -13.08 15.86 -13.14
C TYR A 728 -11.88 16.79 -12.85
N ARG A 729 -11.34 17.44 -13.89
CA ARG A 729 -10.31 18.52 -13.83
C ARG A 729 -10.80 19.81 -13.14
N GLY A 730 -11.69 19.70 -12.14
CA GLY A 730 -12.44 20.81 -11.56
C GLY A 730 -12.45 20.89 -10.04
N ASN A 731 -11.51 20.25 -9.33
CA ASN A 731 -11.06 20.84 -8.07
C ASN A 731 -10.47 22.23 -8.42
N LYS A 732 -10.81 23.27 -7.67
CA LYS A 732 -10.48 24.70 -7.89
C LYS A 732 -8.97 25.06 -7.88
N MET A 733 -8.07 24.17 -8.28
CA MET A 733 -6.63 24.41 -8.43
C MET A 733 -6.12 24.11 -9.84
N GLY A 734 -6.74 24.78 -10.84
CA GLY A 734 -6.05 25.29 -12.02
C GLY A 734 -5.52 24.29 -13.06
N THR A 735 -6.02 24.41 -14.30
CA THR A 735 -5.30 24.23 -15.58
C THR A 735 -4.44 22.97 -15.72
N VAL A 736 -4.96 21.97 -16.43
CA VAL A 736 -4.16 20.81 -16.83
C VAL A 736 -3.03 21.22 -17.78
N TYR A 737 -1.83 20.83 -17.39
CA TYR A 737 -0.62 20.91 -18.17
C TYR A 737 -0.78 20.14 -19.49
N ARG A 738 -0.54 20.82 -20.60
CA ARG A 738 -0.30 20.17 -21.90
C ARG A 738 0.96 19.33 -21.75
N PHE A 739 0.86 17.99 -21.78
CA PHE A 739 2.03 17.13 -21.98
C PHE A 739 2.61 17.46 -23.36
N PRO A 740 3.80 18.07 -23.47
CA PRO A 740 4.38 18.33 -24.78
C PRO A 740 5.02 17.02 -25.29
N GLY A 741 4.46 16.42 -26.33
CA GLY A 741 5.25 15.60 -27.27
C GLY A 741 5.93 14.35 -26.72
N THR A 742 5.32 13.59 -25.80
CA THR A 742 5.89 12.31 -25.31
C THR A 742 6.15 11.36 -26.49
N LYS A 743 7.22 10.57 -26.49
CA LYS A 743 7.48 9.56 -27.53
C LYS A 743 7.08 8.18 -27.04
N THR A 744 6.39 7.40 -27.86
CA THR A 744 6.16 5.96 -27.64
C THR A 744 7.47 5.17 -27.66
N PRO A 745 7.52 3.91 -27.18
CA PRO A 745 8.73 3.07 -27.21
C PRO A 745 9.36 2.88 -28.61
N ASP A 746 8.55 2.98 -29.67
CA ASP A 746 8.96 2.94 -31.08
C ASP A 746 9.30 4.32 -31.68
N GLY A 747 9.20 5.41 -30.90
CA GLY A 747 9.69 6.74 -31.25
C GLY A 747 8.66 7.73 -31.81
N LYS A 748 7.37 7.37 -31.88
CA LYS A 748 6.29 8.24 -32.38
C LYS A 748 5.95 9.33 -31.36
N VAL A 749 5.88 10.59 -31.82
CA VAL A 749 5.56 11.75 -30.96
C VAL A 749 4.04 11.85 -30.73
N ILE A 750 3.65 11.87 -29.46
CA ILE A 750 2.28 11.96 -28.95
C ILE A 750 1.91 13.45 -28.76
N PRO A 751 0.87 13.97 -29.45
CA PRO A 751 0.50 15.39 -29.38
C PRO A 751 -0.11 15.80 -28.03
N ALA A 752 -0.15 17.10 -27.71
CA ALA A 752 -0.67 17.59 -26.42
C ALA A 752 -2.14 17.22 -26.17
N HIS A 753 -2.47 16.87 -24.92
CA HIS A 753 -3.73 16.21 -24.56
C HIS A 753 -4.84 17.14 -24.00
N PRO A 754 -6.00 17.29 -24.67
CA PRO A 754 -7.07 18.22 -24.29
C PRO A 754 -8.23 17.62 -23.47
N GLN A 755 -8.11 16.44 -22.85
CA GLN A 755 -9.26 15.72 -22.28
C GLN A 755 -10.19 16.50 -21.33
N SER A 756 -11.50 16.29 -21.51
CA SER A 756 -12.59 16.67 -20.60
C SER A 756 -13.14 15.44 -19.87
N ASP A 757 -13.81 15.64 -18.71
CA ASP A 757 -14.52 14.54 -18.01
C ASP A 757 -15.67 14.03 -18.90
N ASN A 758 -15.52 12.81 -19.44
CA ASN A 758 -16.54 12.18 -20.27
C ASN A 758 -17.51 11.29 -19.47
N GLY A 759 -17.24 11.05 -18.19
CA GLY A 759 -18.08 10.25 -17.30
C GLY A 759 -18.25 8.76 -17.62
N LYS A 760 -17.46 8.21 -18.54
CA LYS A 760 -17.40 6.79 -18.89
C LYS A 760 -16.19 6.14 -18.23
N MET A 761 -16.25 4.84 -17.91
CA MET A 761 -15.05 4.07 -17.56
C MET A 761 -14.14 3.91 -18.78
N GLU A 762 -12.84 4.11 -18.60
CA GLU A 762 -11.86 3.96 -19.67
C GLU A 762 -11.39 2.51 -19.81
N MET A 763 -11.71 1.89 -20.95
CA MET A 763 -11.06 0.66 -21.41
C MET A 763 -9.81 1.00 -22.20
N TRP A 764 -9.94 1.98 -23.11
CA TRP A 764 -8.83 2.65 -23.79
C TRP A 764 -8.42 3.89 -23.00
N SER A 765 -7.22 3.90 -22.42
CA SER A 765 -6.79 5.01 -21.56
C SER A 765 -5.76 5.92 -22.25
N GLU A 766 -6.17 7.15 -22.52
CA GLU A 766 -5.26 8.18 -23.06
C GLU A 766 -4.23 8.63 -22.01
N ASP A 767 -4.61 8.61 -20.73
CA ASP A 767 -3.70 8.93 -19.62
C ASP A 767 -2.56 7.89 -19.53
N LEU A 768 -2.86 6.60 -19.52
CA LEU A 768 -1.82 5.55 -19.47
C LEU A 768 -0.93 5.55 -20.73
N LEU A 769 -1.49 5.90 -21.89
CA LEU A 769 -0.71 6.15 -23.11
C LEU A 769 0.30 7.30 -22.91
N LEU A 770 -0.12 8.42 -22.31
CA LEU A 770 0.73 9.57 -22.05
C LEU A 770 1.84 9.28 -21.02
N TYR A 771 1.56 8.42 -20.04
CA TYR A 771 2.57 7.97 -19.09
C TYR A 771 3.54 6.95 -19.68
N GLY A 772 3.23 6.35 -20.84
CA GLY A 772 4.11 5.41 -21.53
C GLY A 772 3.81 3.93 -21.28
N ASN A 773 2.74 3.59 -20.54
CA ASN A 773 2.26 2.21 -20.40
C ASN A 773 1.55 1.70 -21.68
N GLY A 774 1.05 2.61 -22.51
CA GLY A 774 0.17 2.30 -23.64
C GLY A 774 -1.31 2.45 -23.27
N PRO A 775 -2.21 2.50 -24.27
CA PRO A 775 -3.64 2.72 -24.05
C PRO A 775 -4.40 1.46 -23.66
N LEU A 776 -3.82 0.28 -23.94
CA LEU A 776 -4.34 -1.04 -23.59
C LEU A 776 -3.25 -1.84 -22.84
N PRO A 777 -3.62 -2.81 -21.99
CA PRO A 777 -2.65 -3.56 -21.19
C PRO A 777 -1.70 -4.41 -22.04
N LEU A 778 -0.39 -4.23 -21.91
CA LEU A 778 0.61 -4.98 -22.66
C LEU A 778 1.37 -5.98 -21.78
N TYR A 779 1.65 -7.16 -22.32
CA TYR A 779 2.61 -8.06 -21.69
C TYR A 779 4.03 -7.50 -21.82
N ILE A 780 4.70 -7.34 -20.68
CA ILE A 780 6.11 -6.93 -20.59
C ILE A 780 6.80 -7.93 -19.67
N GLU A 781 7.78 -8.65 -20.22
CA GLU A 781 8.60 -9.58 -19.44
C GLU A 781 9.44 -8.79 -18.41
N PRO A 782 9.51 -9.22 -17.14
CA PRO A 782 10.36 -8.57 -16.16
C PRO A 782 11.84 -8.58 -16.58
N PRO A 783 12.65 -7.61 -16.13
CA PRO A 783 13.99 -7.37 -16.68
C PRO A 783 15.00 -8.48 -16.34
N ILE A 784 14.81 -9.18 -15.22
CA ILE A 784 15.73 -10.22 -14.73
C ILE A 784 14.96 -11.54 -14.55
N THR A 785 14.77 -12.25 -15.65
CA THR A 785 14.14 -13.58 -15.69
C THR A 785 14.95 -14.52 -16.59
N PRO A 786 14.70 -15.84 -16.57
CA PRO A 786 15.35 -16.76 -17.51
C PRO A 786 15.10 -16.40 -18.99
N LEU A 787 13.96 -15.77 -19.30
CA LEU A 787 13.61 -15.35 -20.67
C LEU A 787 14.33 -14.06 -21.06
N ALA A 788 14.39 -13.07 -20.17
CA ALA A 788 15.01 -11.78 -20.44
C ALA A 788 16.55 -11.82 -20.36
N ARG A 789 17.11 -12.66 -19.49
CA ARG A 789 18.55 -12.76 -19.21
C ARG A 789 19.06 -14.20 -19.24
N PRO A 790 18.94 -14.90 -20.38
CA PRO A 790 19.49 -16.25 -20.52
C PRO A 790 21.02 -16.28 -20.36
N ASP A 791 21.69 -15.15 -20.58
CA ASP A 791 23.13 -14.97 -20.37
C ASP A 791 23.56 -15.08 -18.89
N MET A 792 22.64 -14.85 -17.95
CA MET A 792 22.93 -14.93 -16.51
C MET A 792 22.74 -16.33 -15.92
N LEU A 793 22.15 -17.27 -16.65
CA LEU A 793 21.75 -18.57 -16.10
C LEU A 793 22.92 -19.49 -15.76
N GLU A 794 24.11 -19.24 -16.30
CA GLU A 794 25.33 -19.96 -15.91
C GLU A 794 25.73 -19.63 -14.46
N ASP A 795 25.64 -18.36 -14.06
CA ASP A 795 26.04 -17.88 -12.74
C ASP A 795 24.88 -17.87 -11.73
N PHE A 796 23.66 -17.58 -12.20
CA PHE A 796 22.45 -17.40 -11.40
C PHE A 796 21.28 -18.22 -11.96
N PRO A 797 21.27 -19.55 -11.78
CA PRO A 797 20.34 -20.45 -12.46
C PRO A 797 18.90 -20.44 -11.88
N TYR A 798 18.67 -19.87 -10.71
CA TYR A 798 17.40 -19.99 -9.99
C TYR A 798 16.57 -18.72 -9.99
N THR A 799 15.25 -18.86 -10.17
CA THR A 799 14.31 -17.75 -10.06
C THR A 799 14.15 -17.33 -8.61
N LEU A 800 14.44 -16.06 -8.30
CA LEU A 800 14.30 -15.46 -6.98
C LEU A 800 12.97 -14.71 -6.87
N ILE A 801 12.18 -15.06 -5.85
CA ILE A 801 11.02 -14.30 -5.41
C ILE A 801 11.15 -13.87 -3.94
N THR A 802 10.54 -12.74 -3.60
CA THR A 802 10.59 -12.14 -2.26
C THR A 802 9.21 -11.66 -1.80
N GLY A 803 9.10 -11.28 -0.54
CA GLY A 803 7.93 -10.55 -0.02
C GLY A 803 6.84 -11.43 0.58
N GLY A 804 7.07 -12.74 0.75
CA GLY A 804 6.18 -13.58 1.53
C GLY A 804 6.09 -13.08 2.97
N ARG A 805 4.88 -12.80 3.46
CA ARG A 805 4.66 -12.22 4.79
C ARG A 805 4.67 -13.32 5.86
N SER A 806 5.39 -13.08 6.95
CA SER A 806 5.33 -13.93 8.14
C SER A 806 4.04 -13.72 8.92
N HIS A 807 3.57 -14.77 9.60
CA HIS A 807 2.51 -14.64 10.60
C HIS A 807 3.00 -14.02 11.91
N ALA A 808 4.30 -14.11 12.19
CA ALA A 808 4.89 -13.55 13.38
C ALA A 808 5.17 -12.05 13.23
N PHE A 809 5.52 -11.61 12.02
CA PHE A 809 6.05 -10.27 11.82
C PHE A 809 5.15 -9.36 10.97
N PHE A 810 5.39 -8.06 11.06
CA PHE A 810 4.79 -7.07 10.16
C PHE A 810 5.91 -6.15 9.69
N HIS A 811 6.34 -6.30 8.43
CA HIS A 811 7.53 -5.62 7.91
C HIS A 811 8.74 -5.87 8.81
N THR A 812 9.41 -4.81 9.25
CA THR A 812 10.57 -4.82 10.14
C THR A 812 10.20 -4.95 11.62
N GLU A 813 8.92 -4.86 11.97
CA GLU A 813 8.46 -4.86 13.36
C GLU A 813 8.52 -6.25 14.01
N TYR A 814 8.53 -6.25 15.35
CA TYR A 814 8.46 -7.41 16.25
C TYR A 814 9.66 -8.37 16.23
N ARG A 815 10.79 -8.01 15.62
CA ARG A 815 12.03 -8.81 15.71
C ARG A 815 12.62 -8.86 17.11
N ASN A 816 12.27 -7.87 17.92
CA ASN A 816 12.57 -7.72 19.34
C ASN A 816 11.42 -8.19 20.24
N SER A 817 10.37 -8.85 19.72
CA SER A 817 9.32 -9.44 20.55
C SER A 817 9.69 -10.88 20.90
N PRO A 818 9.94 -11.23 22.16
CA PRO A 818 10.49 -12.54 22.51
C PRO A 818 9.53 -13.69 22.16
N TRP A 819 8.22 -13.52 22.34
CA TRP A 819 7.26 -14.57 21.96
C TRP A 819 7.12 -14.72 20.45
N MET A 820 7.12 -13.61 19.71
CA MET A 820 7.02 -13.68 18.25
C MET A 820 8.30 -14.27 17.64
N ARG A 821 9.45 -13.98 18.25
CA ARG A 821 10.75 -14.51 17.85
C ARG A 821 10.97 -15.96 18.28
N GLU A 822 10.33 -16.42 19.35
CA GLU A 822 10.25 -17.84 19.70
C GLU A 822 9.47 -18.65 18.64
N VAL A 823 8.36 -18.09 18.14
CA VAL A 823 7.55 -18.73 17.08
C VAL A 823 8.28 -18.77 15.74
N HIS A 824 9.05 -17.73 15.42
CA HIS A 824 9.82 -17.64 14.18
C HIS A 824 11.19 -17.04 14.51
N MET A 825 12.19 -17.89 14.76
CA MET A 825 13.50 -17.55 15.39
C MET A 825 14.62 -17.18 14.43
N PHE A 826 14.51 -17.51 13.15
CA PHE A 826 15.51 -17.10 12.16
C PHE A 826 14.84 -16.58 10.88
N PRO A 827 15.50 -15.70 10.13
CA PRO A 827 15.13 -15.49 8.74
C PRO A 827 15.17 -16.80 7.97
N THR A 828 14.17 -17.06 7.13
CA THR A 828 14.07 -18.33 6.40
C THR A 828 13.98 -18.15 4.89
N VAL A 829 14.64 -19.05 4.16
CA VAL A 829 14.53 -19.18 2.71
C VAL A 829 13.84 -20.49 2.36
N ASP A 830 12.74 -20.43 1.60
CA ASP A 830 12.05 -21.62 1.11
C ASP A 830 12.77 -22.16 -0.12
N ILE A 831 13.13 -23.44 -0.08
CA ILE A 831 13.83 -24.15 -1.16
C ILE A 831 13.10 -25.48 -1.42
N ASN A 832 12.91 -25.82 -2.68
CA ASN A 832 12.39 -27.14 -3.01
C ASN A 832 13.42 -28.25 -2.64
N PRO A 833 13.02 -29.37 -2.01
CA PRO A 833 13.95 -30.45 -1.65
C PRO A 833 14.80 -30.98 -2.82
N ALA A 834 14.28 -31.00 -4.05
CA ALA A 834 15.04 -31.42 -5.23
C ALA A 834 16.18 -30.44 -5.54
N THR A 835 15.89 -29.12 -5.51
CA THR A 835 16.90 -28.07 -5.71
C THR A 835 17.92 -28.04 -4.56
N ALA A 836 17.48 -28.27 -3.31
CA ALA A 836 18.39 -28.33 -2.17
C ALA A 836 19.38 -29.50 -2.27
N ALA A 837 18.93 -30.66 -2.75
CA ALA A 837 19.77 -31.84 -2.93
C ALA A 837 20.90 -31.64 -3.94
N GLU A 838 20.71 -30.80 -4.97
CA GLU A 838 21.75 -30.42 -5.94
C GLU A 838 22.95 -29.71 -5.27
N HIS A 839 22.71 -29.03 -4.15
CA HIS A 839 23.71 -28.25 -3.40
C HIS A 839 24.09 -28.87 -2.05
N GLY A 840 23.58 -30.07 -1.75
CA GLY A 840 23.79 -30.71 -0.45
C GLY A 840 23.23 -29.92 0.74
N ILE A 841 22.22 -29.07 0.51
CA ILE A 841 21.55 -28.27 1.54
C ILE A 841 20.52 -29.15 2.26
N GLU A 842 20.57 -29.19 3.58
CA GLU A 842 19.63 -29.87 4.45
C GLU A 842 18.69 -28.86 5.15
N GLN A 843 17.63 -29.37 5.77
CA GLN A 843 16.72 -28.55 6.57
C GLN A 843 17.50 -27.84 7.68
N ASP A 844 17.17 -26.56 7.91
CA ASP A 844 17.77 -25.69 8.93
C ASP A 844 19.24 -25.33 8.73
N ASP A 845 19.88 -25.74 7.63
CA ASP A 845 21.21 -25.24 7.26
C ASP A 845 21.16 -23.73 7.01
N TRP A 846 22.22 -23.03 7.42
CA TRP A 846 22.43 -21.66 6.96
C TRP A 846 22.95 -21.68 5.53
N VAL A 847 22.37 -20.85 4.68
CA VAL A 847 22.69 -20.78 3.26
C VAL A 847 22.91 -19.33 2.85
N VAL A 848 23.77 -19.14 1.86
CA VAL A 848 23.98 -17.86 1.20
C VAL A 848 23.08 -17.80 -0.03
N ILE A 849 22.32 -16.72 -0.15
CA ILE A 849 21.55 -16.37 -1.35
C ILE A 849 22.27 -15.19 -2.00
N GLU A 850 22.67 -15.34 -3.25
CA GLU A 850 23.49 -14.35 -3.95
C GLU A 850 22.89 -14.02 -5.31
N THR A 851 22.77 -12.73 -5.59
CA THR A 851 22.43 -12.19 -6.91
C THR A 851 23.68 -11.53 -7.52
N TYR A 852 23.54 -10.95 -8.71
CA TYR A 852 24.60 -10.16 -9.33
C TYR A 852 24.91 -8.86 -8.57
N VAL A 853 24.08 -8.49 -7.58
CA VAL A 853 24.17 -7.25 -6.80
C VAL A 853 24.90 -7.49 -5.49
N ASP A 854 24.40 -8.42 -4.69
CA ASP A 854 24.92 -8.70 -3.35
C ASP A 854 24.49 -10.10 -2.88
N LYS A 855 24.82 -10.42 -1.62
CA LYS A 855 24.47 -11.68 -0.97
C LYS A 855 23.96 -11.48 0.45
N ILE A 856 23.12 -12.41 0.89
CA ILE A 856 22.60 -12.49 2.25
C ILE A 856 22.66 -13.93 2.77
N ARG A 857 22.40 -14.12 4.06
CA ARG A 857 22.25 -15.40 4.73
C ARG A 857 20.87 -15.55 5.33
N GLN A 858 20.23 -16.68 5.06
CA GLN A 858 19.00 -17.10 5.73
C GLN A 858 19.07 -18.60 6.01
N ARG A 859 18.19 -19.10 6.88
CA ARG A 859 18.12 -20.50 7.24
C ARG A 859 17.22 -21.27 6.28
N ALA A 860 17.69 -22.39 5.74
CA ALA A 860 16.98 -23.19 4.76
C ALA A 860 15.71 -23.81 5.35
N ASN A 861 14.59 -23.58 4.69
CA ASN A 861 13.31 -24.24 4.91
C ASN A 861 12.98 -25.09 3.68
N LEU A 862 13.18 -26.40 3.76
CA LEU A 862 12.93 -27.31 2.64
C LEU A 862 11.44 -27.60 2.54
N THR A 863 10.81 -27.22 1.44
CA THR A 863 9.36 -27.36 1.25
C THR A 863 8.95 -27.64 -0.19
N GLU A 864 7.99 -28.53 -0.38
CA GLU A 864 7.35 -28.78 -1.69
C GLU A 864 6.34 -27.69 -2.06
N ALA A 865 6.08 -26.72 -1.17
CA ALA A 865 5.21 -25.57 -1.42
C ALA A 865 5.78 -24.58 -2.45
N ILE A 866 6.99 -24.82 -2.96
CA ILE A 866 7.66 -24.02 -3.98
C ILE A 866 8.16 -24.94 -5.10
N LYS A 867 8.07 -24.50 -6.36
CA LYS A 867 8.53 -25.26 -7.54
C LYS A 867 10.05 -25.48 -7.49
N PRO A 868 10.57 -26.62 -8.00
CA PRO A 868 12.00 -26.78 -8.26
C PRO A 868 12.54 -25.63 -9.14
N GLY A 869 13.75 -25.17 -8.84
CA GLY A 869 14.38 -24.06 -9.55
C GLY A 869 13.94 -22.65 -9.11
N MET A 870 13.07 -22.56 -8.10
CA MET A 870 12.60 -21.30 -7.52
C MET A 870 13.01 -21.19 -6.05
N ILE A 871 13.45 -20.01 -5.65
CA ILE A 871 13.91 -19.66 -4.30
C ILE A 871 13.05 -18.53 -3.77
N HIS A 872 12.48 -18.70 -2.59
CA HIS A 872 11.72 -17.64 -1.92
C HIS A 872 12.42 -17.17 -0.66
N VAL A 873 12.74 -15.88 -0.63
CA VAL A 873 13.45 -15.24 0.48
C VAL A 873 12.48 -14.40 1.31
N GLU A 874 12.55 -14.54 2.64
CA GLU A 874 11.75 -13.74 3.56
C GLU A 874 12.23 -12.29 3.64
N HIS A 875 11.29 -11.35 3.76
CA HIS A 875 11.54 -9.92 3.64
C HIS A 875 11.79 -9.20 4.98
N ASP A 876 12.44 -8.03 4.90
CA ASP A 876 12.58 -7.00 5.94
C ASP A 876 13.19 -7.50 7.26
N TRP A 877 14.26 -8.30 7.17
CA TRP A 877 14.95 -8.89 8.32
C TRP A 877 16.10 -8.02 8.85
N TRP A 878 16.19 -7.91 10.18
CA TRP A 878 17.29 -7.33 10.94
C TRP A 878 17.35 -7.97 12.35
N PHE A 879 18.43 -7.71 13.09
CA PHE A 879 18.73 -8.32 14.39
C PHE A 879 18.88 -7.25 15.49
N PRO A 880 17.79 -6.84 16.16
CA PRO A 880 17.81 -5.79 17.19
C PRO A 880 18.70 -6.11 18.41
N GLU A 881 19.11 -7.36 18.59
CA GLU A 881 20.07 -7.80 19.61
C GLU A 881 21.54 -7.47 19.29
N ARG A 882 21.85 -7.01 18.07
CA ARG A 882 23.22 -6.64 17.68
C ARG A 882 23.49 -5.17 17.97
N GLU A 883 24.77 -4.82 18.12
CA GLU A 883 25.17 -3.42 18.24
C GLU A 883 25.03 -2.71 16.88
N ALA A 884 24.80 -1.39 16.91
CA ALA A 884 24.80 -0.57 15.70
C ALA A 884 26.14 -0.64 14.94
N THR A 885 27.24 -0.79 15.68
CA THR A 885 28.61 -0.94 15.16
C THR A 885 28.86 -2.27 14.46
N ASP A 886 28.01 -3.28 14.68
CA ASP A 886 28.15 -4.60 14.09
C ASP A 886 27.74 -4.65 12.62
N ASP A 887 27.31 -3.52 12.01
CA ASP A 887 26.74 -3.33 10.63
C ASP A 887 25.30 -2.79 10.60
N LEU A 888 24.94 -1.90 11.53
CA LEU A 888 23.58 -1.38 11.73
C LEU A 888 22.58 -2.52 12.04
N HIS A 889 22.85 -3.28 13.11
CA HIS A 889 21.98 -4.35 13.60
C HIS A 889 21.75 -5.49 12.59
N GLY A 890 22.76 -5.86 11.80
CA GLY A 890 22.67 -6.93 10.80
C GLY A 890 21.82 -6.58 9.58
N ALA A 891 21.63 -5.28 9.30
CA ALA A 891 20.76 -4.80 8.22
C ALA A 891 21.16 -5.31 6.82
N PHE A 892 22.39 -5.81 6.65
CA PHE A 892 22.88 -6.37 5.40
C PHE A 892 23.00 -7.89 5.40
N ASP A 893 22.92 -8.55 6.55
CA ASP A 893 23.17 -9.99 6.65
C ASP A 893 21.99 -10.83 6.19
N SER A 894 20.75 -10.39 6.40
CA SER A 894 19.55 -11.19 6.10
C SER A 894 18.42 -10.43 5.40
N ASN A 895 18.61 -9.15 5.11
CA ASN A 895 17.63 -8.29 4.44
C ASN A 895 17.63 -8.51 2.92
N CYS A 896 16.54 -9.02 2.35
CA CYS A 896 16.47 -9.28 0.90
C CYS A 896 16.60 -8.05 0.00
N ASN A 897 16.35 -6.84 0.51
CA ASN A 897 16.33 -5.65 -0.33
C ASN A 897 17.73 -5.17 -0.78
N VAL A 898 18.81 -5.75 -0.22
CA VAL A 898 20.18 -5.54 -0.73
C VAL A 898 20.47 -6.36 -1.99
N LEU A 899 19.64 -7.36 -2.30
CA LEU A 899 19.82 -8.24 -3.46
C LEU A 899 19.38 -7.58 -4.79
N PHE A 900 18.78 -6.40 -4.73
CA PHE A 900 18.21 -5.68 -5.88
C PHE A 900 18.85 -4.30 -6.03
N GLU A 901 19.07 -3.88 -7.29
CA GLU A 901 19.53 -2.53 -7.61
C GLU A 901 18.38 -1.55 -7.58
N ASN A 902 18.66 -0.31 -7.16
CA ASN A 902 17.72 0.80 -7.23
C ASN A 902 17.91 1.65 -8.50
N ASN A 903 17.85 1.01 -9.67
CA ASN A 903 18.19 1.65 -10.95
C ASN A 903 17.15 1.49 -12.08
N GLY A 904 16.05 0.77 -11.83
CA GLY A 904 15.00 0.50 -12.79
C GLY A 904 15.36 -0.61 -13.79
N PRO A 905 14.56 -0.81 -14.86
CA PRO A 905 13.41 -0.01 -15.28
C PRO A 905 12.28 0.05 -14.25
N TYR A 906 11.48 1.11 -14.29
CA TYR A 906 10.33 1.31 -13.39
C TYR A 906 9.04 1.39 -14.20
N ASP A 907 7.89 1.17 -13.55
CA ASP A 907 6.59 1.53 -14.15
C ASP A 907 6.59 3.03 -14.51
N PRO A 908 6.22 3.42 -15.74
CA PRO A 908 6.45 4.78 -16.18
C PRO A 908 5.37 5.77 -15.66
N ALA A 909 4.24 5.28 -15.13
CA ALA A 909 3.22 6.12 -14.50
C ALA A 909 3.44 6.31 -13.00
N VAL A 910 3.82 5.24 -12.28
CA VAL A 910 3.96 5.25 -10.81
C VAL A 910 5.33 4.80 -10.31
N GLY A 911 6.34 4.69 -11.17
CA GLY A 911 7.74 4.43 -10.81
C GLY A 911 7.97 3.29 -9.82
N THR A 912 7.14 2.24 -9.88
CA THR A 912 7.32 1.03 -9.07
C THR A 912 8.41 0.16 -9.67
N ASP A 913 9.23 -0.45 -8.81
CA ASP A 913 10.35 -1.30 -9.19
C ASP A 913 9.99 -2.79 -9.21
N ASN A 914 10.88 -3.59 -9.80
CA ASN A 914 10.78 -5.03 -9.90
C ASN A 914 11.44 -5.73 -8.71
N TYR A 915 10.64 -6.45 -7.91
CA TYR A 915 11.14 -7.25 -6.78
C TYR A 915 11.21 -8.74 -7.13
N GLY A 916 12.01 -9.08 -8.13
CA GLY A 916 12.22 -10.46 -8.56
C GLY A 916 13.48 -10.54 -9.40
N GLY A 917 14.09 -11.71 -9.47
CA GLY A 917 15.34 -11.82 -10.20
C GLY A 917 15.84 -13.23 -10.37
N LEU A 918 17.14 -13.33 -10.60
CA LEU A 918 17.88 -14.57 -10.67
C LEU A 918 18.89 -14.61 -9.51
N CYS A 919 19.10 -15.79 -8.95
CA CYS A 919 20.05 -16.01 -7.87
C CYS A 919 20.77 -17.35 -8.00
N ARG A 920 21.82 -17.49 -7.20
CA ARG A 920 22.42 -18.77 -6.83
C ARG A 920 22.33 -18.97 -5.32
N ILE A 921 22.40 -20.22 -4.89
CA ILE A 921 22.28 -20.60 -3.49
C ILE A 921 23.30 -21.68 -3.13
N TYR A 922 23.90 -21.59 -1.96
CA TYR A 922 24.89 -22.56 -1.46
C TYR A 922 24.97 -22.54 0.08
N LYS A 923 25.52 -23.59 0.69
CA LYS A 923 25.70 -23.65 2.15
C LYS A 923 26.62 -22.53 2.64
N ALA A 924 26.27 -21.89 3.75
CA ALA A 924 27.10 -20.88 4.39
C ALA A 924 28.20 -21.57 5.23
N GLU A 925 29.46 -21.47 4.79
CA GLU A 925 30.59 -22.06 5.53
C GLU A 925 30.75 -21.46 6.94
N GLU A 926 30.45 -20.16 7.09
CA GLU A 926 30.49 -19.44 8.38
C GLU A 926 29.29 -19.74 9.28
N GLY A 927 28.26 -20.44 8.77
CA GLY A 927 27.03 -20.72 9.50
C GLY A 927 26.15 -19.48 9.70
N ALA A 928 25.61 -19.34 10.92
CA ALA A 928 24.72 -18.25 11.30
C ALA A 928 25.45 -16.90 11.32
N PRO A 929 24.75 -15.77 11.07
CA PRO A 929 25.28 -14.44 11.39
C PRO A 929 25.75 -14.36 12.86
N ALA A 930 26.82 -13.60 13.11
CA ALA A 930 27.37 -13.44 14.45
C ALA A 930 26.46 -12.61 15.37
N ASN A 931 26.58 -12.82 16.68
CA ASN A 931 25.91 -12.03 17.73
C ASN A 931 24.37 -11.98 17.65
N ILE A 932 23.73 -13.01 17.09
CA ILE A 932 22.27 -13.12 17.05
C ILE A 932 21.73 -14.02 18.16
N CYS A 933 20.45 -13.86 18.51
CA CYS A 933 19.76 -14.79 19.40
C CYS A 933 19.63 -16.16 18.72
N MET A 934 20.11 -17.22 19.38
CA MET A 934 20.13 -18.58 18.84
C MET A 934 19.12 -19.51 19.50
N ASN A 935 18.55 -19.12 20.65
CA ASN A 935 17.61 -19.93 21.41
C ASN A 935 16.71 -19.06 22.33
N GLU A 936 15.75 -19.69 23.00
CA GLU A 936 14.79 -19.03 23.91
C GLU A 936 15.45 -18.32 25.11
N GLU A 937 16.61 -18.78 25.59
CA GLU A 937 17.33 -18.13 26.69
C GLU A 937 17.90 -16.78 26.24
N ASP A 938 18.44 -16.72 25.02
CA ASP A 938 18.98 -15.48 24.46
C ASP A 938 17.87 -14.42 24.32
N LEU A 939 16.64 -14.83 23.97
CA LEU A 939 15.49 -13.93 23.83
C LEU A 939 15.06 -13.25 25.14
N LYS A 940 15.55 -13.70 26.30
CA LYS A 940 15.24 -13.05 27.60
C LYS A 940 15.70 -11.60 27.68
N ILE A 941 16.65 -11.22 26.84
CA ILE A 941 17.11 -9.82 26.70
C ILE A 941 15.98 -8.86 26.29
N PHE A 942 14.93 -9.38 25.65
CA PHE A 942 13.77 -8.61 25.20
C PHE A 942 12.56 -8.71 26.14
N LEU A 943 12.69 -9.38 27.29
CA LEU A 943 11.55 -9.54 28.19
C LEU A 943 11.06 -8.19 28.72
N PRO A 944 9.72 -8.05 28.91
CA PRO A 944 9.11 -6.85 29.45
C PRO A 944 9.79 -6.37 30.74
N MET A 945 10.14 -5.08 30.79
CA MET A 945 10.66 -4.47 32.01
C MET A 945 9.59 -4.46 33.11
N SER A 946 10.05 -4.67 34.36
CA SER A 946 9.20 -4.51 35.55
C SER A 946 8.81 -3.05 35.76
N ALA A 947 7.82 -2.81 36.62
CA ALA A 947 7.40 -1.44 36.95
C ALA A 947 8.55 -0.63 37.60
N GLU A 948 9.31 -1.26 38.48
CA GLU A 948 10.46 -0.66 39.16
C GLU A 948 11.58 -0.35 38.16
N ALA A 949 11.88 -1.29 37.25
CA ALA A 949 12.88 -1.09 36.21
C ALA A 949 12.50 0.08 35.30
N LEU A 950 11.25 0.16 34.85
CA LEU A 950 10.74 1.28 34.03
C LEU A 950 10.83 2.62 34.76
N ALA A 951 10.48 2.64 36.04
CA ALA A 951 10.53 3.87 36.85
C ALA A 951 11.97 4.37 37.07
N SER A 952 12.95 3.46 37.08
CA SER A 952 14.36 3.77 37.29
C SER A 952 15.16 4.06 36.02
N ASP A 953 14.62 3.74 34.84
CA ASP A 953 15.36 3.88 33.59
C ASP A 953 15.25 5.30 33.01
N SER A 954 16.31 6.09 33.23
CA SER A 954 16.43 7.47 32.79
C SER A 954 16.97 7.66 31.37
N GLN A 955 17.48 6.59 30.73
CA GLN A 955 18.18 6.60 29.44
C GLN A 955 19.17 7.77 29.24
N GLU A 956 19.91 8.15 30.30
CA GLU A 956 20.80 9.33 30.27
C GLU A 956 21.86 9.26 29.16
N ASN A 957 22.42 8.07 28.93
CA ASN A 957 23.43 7.79 27.89
C ASN A 957 22.81 7.12 26.64
N GLY A 958 21.53 7.37 26.39
CA GLY A 958 20.78 6.73 25.31
C GLY A 958 20.02 5.48 25.75
N VAL A 959 19.32 4.86 24.79
CA VAL A 959 18.67 3.56 25.00
C VAL A 959 19.76 2.53 25.26
N ALA A 960 19.65 1.77 26.35
CA ALA A 960 20.55 0.67 26.61
C ALA A 960 20.40 -0.37 25.49
N GLN A 961 21.43 -0.52 24.65
CA GLN A 961 21.50 -1.66 23.73
C GLN A 961 21.58 -2.94 24.56
N VAL A 962 20.71 -3.90 24.26
CA VAL A 962 20.74 -5.21 24.88
C VAL A 962 21.33 -6.18 23.88
N THR A 963 22.50 -6.71 24.21
CA THR A 963 23.29 -7.53 23.28
C THR A 963 23.46 -8.95 23.80
N VAL A 964 23.52 -9.90 22.87
CA VAL A 964 23.89 -11.29 23.20
C VAL A 964 25.38 -11.30 23.56
N LYS A 965 25.70 -11.15 24.84
CA LYS A 965 27.08 -11.28 25.33
C LYS A 965 27.46 -12.77 25.39
N GLY A 966 28.05 -13.27 24.29
CA GLY A 966 28.80 -14.53 24.29
C GLY A 966 28.13 -15.78 23.68
N GLY A 967 27.49 -15.68 22.51
CA GLY A 967 27.11 -16.85 21.71
C GLY A 967 27.38 -16.62 20.20
N ALA A 968 27.88 -17.54 19.38
CA ALA A 968 28.37 -18.91 19.58
C ALA A 968 29.90 -18.98 19.42
N LYS A 969 30.50 -20.01 20.03
CA LYS A 969 31.87 -20.45 19.76
C LYS A 969 31.83 -21.77 19.01
#